data_AF-A0A934ZDR1-F1
#
_entry.id   AF-A0A934ZDR1-F1
#
_cell.length_a   1.000
_cell.length_b   1.000
_cell.length_c   1.000
_cell.angle_alpha   90.00
_cell.angle_beta   90.00
_cell.angle_gamma   90.00
#
_symmetry.space_group_name_H-M   'P 1'
#
loop_
_entity.id
_entity.type
_entity.pdbx_description
1 polymer ?
#
loop_
_entity_poly.entity_id
_entity_poly.type
_entity_poly.pdbx_seq_one_letter_code
_entity_poly.pdbx_strand_id
1 'polypeptide(L)'
;MQGSARSLAWVMSFVVACSARGNDPPVPTDASTRTDTPAATDVPAATDTPAATDTPVATDTPVATDTPVAMDVPAAIDATMPVDRPAPVDVPVAMDAPMSGTSQQIAAVRATPIGTASLRVEGAVVTYTVSATLRSDGMVSSTDPAGFFVQADRSGPALFVAVDPATLSPAPVPGDRVGFTVTRISSPTPATHWAAEIGGFVRTASGASLGALLQDVSGASDLVTGLLNYEHELITLTATITNDFGAGGVGFLQASIATAALPADPLLRLRIPIDVRTALGLRNGCRFTINATPMWRYDVTAQASVWNVRDVSGVTCPPLIVDAGTDVPRDTGRPDTGTPVGDDRVWVLRVGDGVTPLSGSAVPVNIEAYNGSTGTPVGSPIALPTVGSAGNQPLTLSGTAGAEGTLFRSLDGRWVTLGGYTHAVGTLGASGAQAQRVIARINAAGVVDTRTVLGSTVDRSAMRAVVSVDGSEFWSIHSGGSTGDVVYTSFGATLGTSVTNREVFRGLSLFGQQLLAAGSNPTASGVYATSSLPRSAGGFIAPLPGFPLAMTLSPYGIAAFDRDGNGAADVIFFGDDRALLSGGGLQCWRLSGATWSMVGNVTNLTNPIRGLTGRTQGANYVLYGVTAETRARLQRIEVDAATLTGAVTTVATAPLNTTYRGVALAPR
;
A
#
# COMPACT_ATOMS: atom_id res chain seq x y z
N MET A 1 69.31 12.46 -3.34
CA MET A 1 68.18 12.15 -4.25
C MET A 1 67.00 11.76 -3.37
N GLN A 2 65.87 12.43 -3.56
CA GLN A 2 64.65 12.50 -2.73
C GLN A 2 64.11 11.11 -2.32
N GLY A 3 63.53 10.84 -1.15
CA GLY A 3 62.82 11.67 -0.17
C GLY A 3 61.40 11.12 0.04
N SER A 4 61.24 10.06 0.85
CA SER A 4 60.47 9.98 2.11
C SER A 4 58.93 9.94 2.06
N ALA A 5 58.38 8.93 2.74
CA ALA A 5 56.98 8.73 3.09
C ALA A 5 56.36 9.84 3.97
N ARG A 6 55.01 9.97 3.98
CA ARG A 6 54.14 10.08 5.20
C ARG A 6 52.64 10.41 4.94
N SER A 7 51.77 9.54 5.48
CA SER A 7 50.58 9.74 6.35
C SER A 7 49.40 10.73 6.07
N LEU A 8 48.19 10.14 6.13
CA LEU A 8 46.92 10.48 6.83
C LEU A 8 46.18 11.86 6.74
N ALA A 9 44.85 11.72 6.54
CA ALA A 9 43.68 12.38 7.21
C ALA A 9 42.93 13.57 6.55
N TRP A 10 41.67 13.27 6.14
CA TRP A 10 40.35 13.92 6.37
C TRP A 10 40.07 15.45 6.24
N VAL A 11 38.86 15.74 5.69
CA VAL A 11 37.81 16.73 6.13
C VAL A 11 37.27 17.73 5.06
N MET A 12 35.91 17.72 4.94
CA MET A 12 34.88 18.75 4.59
C MET A 12 34.64 19.38 3.20
N SER A 13 33.39 19.18 2.75
CA SER A 13 32.30 20.13 2.40
C SER A 13 32.61 21.63 2.23
N PHE A 14 32.08 22.26 1.16
CA PHE A 14 30.91 23.16 1.21
C PHE A 14 30.48 23.71 -0.17
N VAL A 15 29.18 24.03 -0.24
CA VAL A 15 28.39 24.71 -1.29
C VAL A 15 28.77 26.18 -1.43
N VAL A 16 28.72 26.75 -2.65
CA VAL A 16 28.42 28.19 -2.88
C VAL A 16 27.62 28.38 -4.18
N ALA A 17 26.47 29.05 -4.06
CA ALA A 17 25.71 29.66 -5.15
C ALA A 17 26.15 31.13 -5.32
N CYS A 18 26.04 31.70 -6.53
CA CYS A 18 25.96 33.16 -6.70
C CYS A 18 25.30 33.56 -8.04
N SER A 19 24.88 34.82 -8.09
CA SER A 19 23.72 35.38 -8.78
C SER A 19 24.04 36.29 -9.98
N ALA A 20 23.06 36.37 -10.88
CA ALA A 20 22.61 37.39 -11.85
C ALA A 20 23.38 38.70 -12.24
N ARG A 21 23.26 39.01 -13.55
CA ARG A 21 23.09 40.29 -14.31
C ARG A 21 24.29 41.13 -14.81
N GLY A 22 24.28 41.42 -16.14
CA GLY A 22 24.25 42.79 -16.70
C GLY A 22 25.17 43.18 -17.88
N ASN A 23 24.55 43.54 -19.03
CA ASN A 23 24.93 44.51 -20.11
C ASN A 23 25.98 44.06 -21.18
N ASP A 24 25.93 44.36 -22.49
CA ASP A 24 25.05 45.14 -23.40
C ASP A 24 25.39 44.81 -24.91
N PRO A 25 24.72 45.37 -25.96
CA PRO A 25 24.53 44.82 -27.33
C PRO A 25 25.47 45.44 -28.42
N PRO A 26 25.42 45.17 -29.77
CA PRO A 26 24.38 45.71 -30.71
C PRO A 26 24.08 44.98 -32.09
N VAL A 27 22.92 45.32 -32.70
CA VAL A 27 22.62 45.68 -34.14
C VAL A 27 22.35 44.60 -35.25
N PRO A 28 21.49 44.91 -36.27
CA PRO A 28 20.55 43.98 -36.95
C PRO A 28 20.76 43.83 -38.48
N THR A 29 19.67 43.52 -39.23
CA THR A 29 19.45 43.34 -40.71
C THR A 29 19.83 41.95 -41.29
N ASP A 30 19.03 41.26 -42.11
CA ASP A 30 18.19 41.75 -43.21
C ASP A 30 16.97 40.85 -43.55
N ALA A 31 16.01 41.42 -44.28
CA ALA A 31 14.66 40.93 -44.57
C ALA A 31 14.50 40.34 -46.00
N SER A 32 13.48 39.48 -46.21
CA SER A 32 12.79 39.19 -47.49
C SER A 32 11.88 37.95 -47.32
N THR A 33 10.65 37.79 -47.82
CA THR A 33 9.61 38.60 -48.50
C THR A 33 8.26 37.84 -48.39
N ARG A 34 7.15 38.59 -48.51
CA ARG A 34 5.70 38.19 -48.56
C ARG A 34 5.44 37.12 -49.66
N THR A 35 4.43 36.23 -49.64
CA THR A 35 2.94 36.37 -49.64
C THR A 35 2.38 34.91 -49.62
N ASP A 36 1.34 34.51 -48.89
CA ASP A 36 -0.08 34.62 -49.28
C ASP A 36 -1.03 34.30 -48.11
N THR A 37 -2.09 35.10 -48.03
CA THR A 37 -3.24 35.00 -47.12
C THR A 37 -4.27 33.99 -47.63
N PRO A 38 -4.87 33.16 -46.77
CA PRO A 38 -6.23 32.64 -47.00
C PRO A 38 -7.26 33.41 -46.15
N ALA A 39 -8.42 33.59 -46.78
CA ALA A 39 -9.54 34.40 -46.38
C ALA A 39 -10.15 34.05 -45.02
N ALA A 40 -10.65 35.10 -44.35
CA ALA A 40 -11.52 35.00 -43.19
C ALA A 40 -12.77 34.18 -43.54
N THR A 41 -13.12 33.23 -42.67
CA THR A 41 -14.43 32.56 -42.68
C THR A 41 -15.19 32.95 -41.42
N ASP A 42 -16.47 33.22 -41.64
CA ASP A 42 -17.46 33.89 -40.82
C ASP A 42 -17.54 33.51 -39.33
N VAL A 43 -17.73 34.57 -38.53
CA VAL A 43 -18.11 34.52 -37.11
C VAL A 43 -19.59 34.12 -37.01
N PRO A 44 -19.98 33.06 -36.27
CA PRO A 44 -21.37 32.82 -35.97
C PRO A 44 -21.90 33.84 -34.96
N ALA A 45 -23.03 34.45 -35.30
CA ALA A 45 -23.78 35.38 -34.47
C ALA A 45 -24.21 34.75 -33.14
N ALA A 46 -24.18 35.59 -32.09
CA ALA A 46 -24.67 35.26 -30.75
C ALA A 46 -26.12 34.79 -30.78
N THR A 47 -26.41 33.69 -30.08
CA THR A 47 -27.76 33.20 -29.83
C THR A 47 -28.06 33.28 -28.34
N ASP A 48 -29.33 33.50 -28.02
CA ASP A 48 -29.85 34.17 -26.83
C ASP A 48 -29.55 33.52 -25.46
N THR A 49 -29.37 34.41 -24.49
CA THR A 49 -29.29 34.18 -23.05
C THR A 49 -30.60 33.61 -22.48
N PRO A 50 -30.60 32.50 -21.72
CA PRO A 50 -31.78 32.08 -20.96
C PRO A 50 -31.99 32.99 -19.75
N ALA A 51 -33.25 33.43 -19.58
CA ALA A 51 -33.72 34.28 -18.50
C ALA A 51 -33.56 33.64 -17.10
N ALA A 52 -33.20 34.48 -16.12
CA ALA A 52 -33.11 34.12 -14.70
C ALA A 52 -34.47 33.67 -14.16
N THR A 53 -34.47 32.58 -13.38
CA THR A 53 -35.64 32.09 -12.65
C THR A 53 -35.56 32.54 -11.19
N ASP A 54 -36.74 32.89 -10.65
CA ASP A 54 -37.00 33.68 -9.45
C ASP A 54 -36.38 33.20 -8.13
N THR A 55 -35.97 34.20 -7.35
CA THR A 55 -35.72 34.15 -5.90
C THR A 55 -37.04 33.96 -5.12
N PRO A 56 -37.16 33.00 -4.20
CA PRO A 56 -38.29 32.99 -3.27
C PRO A 56 -38.11 34.03 -2.16
N VAL A 57 -39.15 34.86 -2.02
CA VAL A 57 -39.36 35.91 -1.02
C VAL A 57 -39.69 35.32 0.35
N ALA A 58 -39.20 35.97 1.41
CA ALA A 58 -39.40 35.64 2.82
C ALA A 58 -40.88 35.59 3.23
N THR A 59 -41.23 34.69 4.15
CA THR A 59 -42.55 34.62 4.79
C THR A 59 -42.43 34.97 6.27
N ASP A 60 -43.45 35.67 6.75
CA ASP A 60 -43.53 36.48 7.96
C ASP A 60 -43.26 35.80 9.31
N THR A 61 -42.70 36.62 10.19
CA THR A 61 -42.56 36.46 11.64
C THR A 61 -43.93 36.49 12.34
N PRO A 62 -44.29 35.52 13.21
CA PRO A 62 -45.39 35.69 14.13
C PRO A 62 -44.97 36.40 15.44
N VAL A 63 -45.95 37.15 15.94
CA VAL A 63 -45.97 38.12 17.03
C VAL A 63 -45.68 37.54 18.41
N ALA A 64 -44.99 38.31 19.25
CA ALA A 64 -44.71 38.02 20.67
C ALA A 64 -45.98 38.09 21.54
N THR A 65 -46.09 37.19 22.51
CA THR A 65 -47.11 37.25 23.59
C THR A 65 -46.43 37.50 24.94
N ASP A 66 -47.13 38.28 25.76
CA ASP A 66 -46.71 38.93 27.00
C ASP A 66 -46.28 38.04 28.19
N THR A 67 -45.34 38.62 28.94
CA THR A 67 -44.91 38.58 30.36
C THR A 67 -45.74 37.83 31.44
N PRO A 68 -45.10 37.38 32.56
CA PRO A 68 -45.03 38.26 33.75
C PRO A 68 -43.74 38.26 34.61
N VAL A 69 -43.35 39.49 34.94
CA VAL A 69 -42.96 40.07 36.26
C VAL A 69 -41.96 39.31 37.16
N ALA A 70 -40.77 39.89 37.34
CA ALA A 70 -39.87 39.63 38.45
C ALA A 70 -40.12 40.62 39.61
N MET A 71 -40.13 40.12 40.84
CA MET A 71 -40.22 40.90 42.08
C MET A 71 -38.87 41.52 42.49
N ASP A 72 -38.99 42.59 43.27
CA ASP A 72 -38.05 43.65 43.63
C ASP A 72 -36.69 43.30 44.29
N VAL A 73 -35.74 44.22 44.03
CA VAL A 73 -34.44 44.49 44.69
C VAL A 73 -34.68 45.27 46.01
N PRO A 74 -33.76 45.30 47.01
CA PRO A 74 -32.68 46.33 47.06
C PRO A 74 -31.41 45.82 47.78
N ALA A 75 -30.23 46.45 47.84
CA ALA A 75 -29.54 47.58 47.21
C ALA A 75 -28.05 47.44 47.63
N ALA A 76 -27.14 48.05 46.88
CA ALA A 76 -25.71 48.12 47.19
C ALA A 76 -25.37 49.32 48.09
N ILE A 77 -24.37 49.16 48.97
CA ILE A 77 -23.49 50.21 49.51
C ILE A 77 -22.06 49.64 49.46
N ASP A 78 -21.21 50.10 48.55
CA ASP A 78 -20.32 51.28 48.60
C ASP A 78 -18.92 50.94 49.14
N ALA A 79 -17.94 51.53 48.47
CA ALA A 79 -16.56 51.14 48.35
C ALA A 79 -15.66 51.63 49.49
N THR A 80 -14.62 50.85 49.78
CA THR A 80 -13.30 51.39 50.14
C THR A 80 -12.21 50.58 49.43
N MET A 81 -11.25 51.28 48.80
CA MET A 81 -10.12 50.70 48.05
C MET A 81 -8.94 50.29 48.99
N PRO A 82 -7.76 49.88 48.46
CA PRO A 82 -7.19 48.55 48.61
C PRO A 82 -6.11 48.47 49.70
N VAL A 83 -5.90 47.29 50.29
CA VAL A 83 -4.70 47.00 51.08
C VAL A 83 -4.01 45.78 50.51
N ASP A 84 -2.69 45.90 50.45
CA ASP A 84 -1.68 44.99 49.92
C ASP A 84 -2.03 43.50 49.93
N ARG A 85 -1.72 42.88 48.79
CA ARG A 85 -1.67 41.43 48.59
C ARG A 85 -0.58 40.81 49.47
N PRO A 86 -0.92 39.93 50.44
CA PRO A 86 0.04 38.97 50.94
C PRO A 86 0.22 37.89 49.87
N ALA A 87 1.45 37.42 49.69
CA ALA A 87 1.78 36.27 48.84
C ALA A 87 0.88 35.06 49.18
N PRO A 88 0.57 34.18 48.21
CA PRO A 88 -0.27 33.02 48.48
C PRO A 88 0.41 32.15 49.54
N VAL A 89 -0.32 31.94 50.64
CA VAL A 89 0.00 30.97 51.68
C VAL A 89 0.11 29.59 51.03
N ASP A 90 1.19 28.87 51.36
CA ASP A 90 1.42 27.49 50.97
C ASP A 90 0.13 26.67 51.05
N VAL A 91 -0.33 26.19 49.89
CA VAL A 91 -1.25 25.06 49.84
C VAL A 91 -0.50 23.91 50.49
N PRO A 92 -1.03 23.23 51.53
CA PRO A 92 -0.33 22.13 52.15
C PRO A 92 -0.02 21.09 51.09
N VAL A 93 1.28 20.88 50.82
CA VAL A 93 1.76 19.63 50.23
C VAL A 93 1.20 18.54 51.10
N ALA A 94 0.51 17.56 50.50
CA ALA A 94 -0.03 16.41 51.21
C ALA A 94 1.11 15.69 51.96
N MET A 95 1.33 16.08 53.21
CA MET A 95 2.23 15.42 54.14
C MET A 95 1.48 14.23 54.72
N ASP A 96 1.98 13.05 54.36
CA ASP A 96 2.17 11.92 55.28
C ASP A 96 0.92 11.37 56.00
N ALA A 97 -0.20 11.22 55.28
CA ALA A 97 -1.15 10.18 55.66
C ALA A 97 -0.59 8.83 55.14
N PRO A 98 -0.30 7.82 55.99
CA PRO A 98 0.07 6.51 55.50
C PRO A 98 -1.15 5.94 54.75
N MET A 99 -1.12 6.00 53.42
CA MET A 99 -2.00 5.15 52.63
C MET A 99 -1.71 3.70 53.05
N SER A 100 -2.71 3.04 53.64
CA SER A 100 -2.54 1.70 54.18
C SER A 100 -2.59 0.71 53.02
N GLY A 101 -1.43 0.41 52.45
CA GLY A 101 -1.26 -0.64 51.44
C GLY A 101 -0.73 -0.10 50.11
N THR A 102 0.16 -0.88 49.51
CA THR A 102 0.89 -0.53 48.28
C THR A 102 -0.02 -0.20 47.11
N SER A 103 -1.14 -0.90 46.94
CA SER A 103 -2.11 -0.64 45.86
C SER A 103 -2.78 0.73 45.98
N GLN A 104 -3.05 1.20 47.21
CA GLN A 104 -3.56 2.56 47.44
C GLN A 104 -2.51 3.62 47.09
N GLN A 105 -1.25 3.35 47.41
CA GLN A 105 -0.13 4.22 47.03
C GLN A 105 0.01 4.34 45.51
N ILE A 106 -0.07 3.21 44.80
CA ILE A 106 -0.08 3.20 43.33
C ILE A 106 -1.30 3.95 42.77
N ALA A 107 -2.49 3.75 43.34
CA ALA A 107 -3.70 4.45 42.94
C ALA A 107 -3.54 5.98 43.05
N ALA A 108 -2.95 6.46 44.14
CA ALA A 108 -2.71 7.88 44.33
C ALA A 108 -1.71 8.46 43.32
N VAL A 109 -0.68 7.70 42.94
CA VAL A 109 0.22 8.11 41.83
C VAL A 109 -0.57 8.25 40.54
N ARG A 110 -1.41 7.28 40.18
CA ARG A 110 -2.22 7.33 38.95
C ARG A 110 -3.27 8.45 38.95
N ALA A 111 -3.77 8.84 40.12
CA ALA A 111 -4.77 9.91 40.27
C ALA A 111 -4.17 11.32 40.31
N THR A 112 -2.86 11.43 40.50
CA THR A 112 -2.20 12.73 40.66
C THR A 112 -1.92 13.36 39.28
N PRO A 113 -2.26 14.66 39.09
CA PRO A 113 -1.99 15.35 37.84
C PRO A 113 -0.52 15.33 37.41
N ILE A 114 -0.28 15.43 36.10
CA ILE A 114 1.05 15.57 35.51
C ILE A 114 1.78 16.77 36.14
N GLY A 115 3.02 16.55 36.58
CA GLY A 115 3.82 17.56 37.27
C GLY A 115 4.70 16.97 38.37
N THR A 116 5.19 17.84 39.25
CA THR A 116 5.95 17.44 40.44
C THR A 116 5.04 16.73 41.44
N ALA A 117 5.57 15.67 42.07
CA ALA A 117 4.87 14.87 43.07
C ALA A 117 5.81 14.58 44.27
N SER A 118 5.24 14.06 45.35
CA SER A 118 6.00 13.50 46.47
C SER A 118 5.20 12.36 47.07
N LEU A 119 5.09 11.26 46.31
CA LEU A 119 4.24 10.12 46.64
C LEU A 119 5.09 8.87 46.86
N ARG A 120 4.97 8.28 48.03
CA ARG A 120 5.72 7.07 48.40
C ARG A 120 4.98 5.82 47.91
N VAL A 121 5.72 4.90 47.28
CA VAL A 121 5.28 3.55 46.93
C VAL A 121 6.22 2.56 47.61
N GLU A 122 5.70 1.70 48.47
CA GLU A 122 6.47 0.72 49.26
C GLU A 122 5.96 -0.69 49.10
N GLY A 123 6.86 -1.65 48.96
CA GLY A 123 6.54 -3.08 48.90
C GLY A 123 5.95 -3.56 47.57
N ALA A 124 5.98 -2.72 46.53
CA ALA A 124 5.47 -3.06 45.21
C ALA A 124 6.38 -4.08 44.54
N VAL A 125 5.79 -5.03 43.82
CA VAL A 125 6.53 -6.08 43.12
C VAL A 125 6.79 -5.63 41.70
N VAL A 126 8.05 -5.68 41.26
CA VAL A 126 8.41 -5.47 39.85
C VAL A 126 7.83 -6.62 39.03
N THR A 127 6.94 -6.33 38.08
CA THR A 127 6.27 -7.34 37.26
C THR A 127 6.91 -7.53 35.89
N TYR A 128 7.50 -6.48 35.33
CA TYR A 128 8.14 -6.52 34.02
C TYR A 128 9.16 -5.39 33.87
N THR A 129 10.18 -5.58 33.03
CA THR A 129 11.21 -4.56 32.72
C THR A 129 11.32 -4.36 31.21
N VAL A 130 11.46 -3.09 30.81
CA VAL A 130 11.63 -2.65 29.42
C VAL A 130 13.02 -2.03 29.31
N SER A 131 13.92 -2.70 28.58
CA SER A 131 15.29 -2.23 28.36
C SER A 131 15.35 -1.15 27.27
N ALA A 132 16.26 -0.19 27.43
CA ALA A 132 16.60 0.78 26.38
C ALA A 132 17.13 0.13 25.09
N THR A 133 17.63 -1.10 25.18
CA THR A 133 18.22 -1.86 24.06
C THR A 133 17.27 -2.85 23.40
N LEU A 134 15.97 -2.81 23.72
CA LEU A 134 14.98 -3.71 23.11
C LEU A 134 14.83 -3.53 21.59
N ARG A 135 15.48 -2.51 21.01
CA ARG A 135 15.50 -2.27 19.58
C ARG A 135 16.87 -2.50 19.01
N SER A 136 16.92 -3.13 17.83
CA SER A 136 18.15 -3.33 17.06
C SER A 136 18.83 -2.02 16.63
N ASP A 137 18.10 -0.90 16.62
CA ASP A 137 18.60 0.43 16.29
C ASP A 137 19.08 1.24 17.51
N GLY A 138 18.94 0.70 18.73
CA GLY A 138 19.39 1.33 19.97
C GLY A 138 18.68 2.63 20.35
N MET A 139 17.61 3.01 19.65
CA MET A 139 16.85 4.23 19.97
C MET A 139 15.68 3.93 20.92
N VAL A 140 15.39 4.87 21.83
CA VAL A 140 14.22 4.84 22.71
C VAL A 140 13.29 5.98 22.29
N SER A 141 11.99 5.71 22.09
CA SER A 141 11.03 6.77 21.74
C SER A 141 10.52 7.46 23.01
N SER A 142 10.09 8.72 22.90
CA SER A 142 9.48 9.43 24.03
C SER A 142 8.15 8.82 24.48
N THR A 143 7.51 8.02 23.64
CA THR A 143 6.26 7.31 23.93
C THR A 143 6.47 5.89 24.46
N ASP A 144 7.71 5.39 24.43
CA ASP A 144 8.09 4.05 24.90
C ASP A 144 9.48 4.09 25.55
N PRO A 145 9.64 4.81 26.68
CA PRO A 145 10.92 4.90 27.37
C PRO A 145 11.32 3.56 28.00
N ALA A 146 12.62 3.40 28.29
CA ALA A 146 13.08 2.34 29.18
C ALA A 146 12.45 2.50 30.57
N GLY A 147 12.14 1.38 31.22
CA GLY A 147 11.38 1.43 32.47
C GLY A 147 11.09 0.08 33.07
N PHE A 148 10.28 0.09 34.12
CA PHE A 148 9.80 -1.13 34.78
C PHE A 148 8.38 -0.93 35.33
N PHE A 149 7.66 -2.03 35.46
CA PHE A 149 6.29 -2.05 35.94
C PHE A 149 6.23 -2.58 37.35
N VAL A 150 5.37 -2.00 38.18
CA VAL A 150 5.15 -2.44 39.55
C VAL A 150 3.68 -2.66 39.84
N GLN A 151 3.39 -3.67 40.66
CA GLN A 151 2.04 -4.07 41.04
C GLN A 151 2.07 -4.70 42.44
N ALA A 152 0.98 -4.60 43.18
CA ALA A 152 0.87 -5.19 44.51
C ALA A 152 -0.25 -6.24 44.61
N ASP A 153 -1.39 -6.01 43.96
CA ASP A 153 -2.52 -6.93 43.89
C ASP A 153 -2.78 -7.37 42.45
N ARG A 154 -3.38 -8.55 42.25
CA ARG A 154 -3.64 -9.14 40.92
C ARG A 154 -4.48 -8.25 39.99
N SER A 155 -5.50 -7.59 40.52
CA SER A 155 -6.40 -6.67 39.78
C SER A 155 -5.97 -5.21 39.91
N GLY A 156 -4.65 -5.02 40.03
CA GLY A 156 -3.97 -3.75 40.22
C GLY A 156 -4.50 -2.87 41.36
N PRO A 157 -4.35 -1.53 41.22
CA PRO A 157 -3.73 -0.85 40.09
C PRO A 157 -2.23 -1.15 39.96
N ALA A 158 -1.70 -1.05 38.75
CA ALA A 158 -0.28 -1.13 38.46
C ALA A 158 0.28 0.21 37.96
N LEU A 159 1.60 0.36 37.98
CA LEU A 159 2.29 1.58 37.61
C LEU A 159 3.47 1.29 36.70
N PHE A 160 3.61 2.08 35.64
CA PHE A 160 4.84 2.14 34.86
C PHE A 160 5.77 3.24 35.42
N VAL A 161 7.01 2.83 35.70
CA VAL A 161 8.10 3.71 36.12
C VAL A 161 9.03 3.90 34.93
N ALA A 162 8.99 5.09 34.33
CA ALA A 162 9.73 5.47 33.13
C ALA A 162 11.18 5.88 33.46
N VAL A 163 11.86 5.04 34.25
CA VAL A 163 13.27 5.20 34.63
C VAL A 163 14.01 3.95 34.20
N ASP A 164 15.06 4.11 33.40
CA ASP A 164 15.86 2.99 32.91
C ASP A 164 16.37 2.14 34.09
N PRO A 165 15.96 0.85 34.19
CA PRO A 165 16.40 -0.06 35.24
C PRO A 165 17.92 -0.11 35.41
N ALA A 166 18.69 0.06 34.32
CA ALA A 166 20.16 0.02 34.36
C ALA A 166 20.78 1.20 35.13
N THR A 167 20.01 2.26 35.39
CA THR A 167 20.46 3.43 36.16
C THR A 167 20.23 3.30 37.66
N LEU A 168 19.50 2.27 38.10
CA LEU A 168 19.18 2.00 39.49
C LEU A 168 20.10 0.92 40.07
N SER A 169 20.33 0.97 41.37
CA SER A 169 21.20 0.01 42.07
C SER A 169 20.51 -0.54 43.33
N PRO A 170 20.29 -1.87 43.41
CA PRO A 170 20.44 -2.85 42.33
C PRO A 170 19.42 -2.58 41.21
N ALA A 171 19.76 -2.92 39.97
CA ALA A 171 18.81 -2.80 38.85
C ALA A 171 17.57 -3.67 39.13
N PRO A 172 16.34 -3.10 39.07
CA PRO A 172 15.12 -3.85 39.35
C PRO A 172 14.95 -4.98 38.33
N VAL A 173 14.61 -6.17 38.82
CA VAL A 173 14.24 -7.32 37.98
C VAL A 173 12.87 -7.86 38.39
N PRO A 174 12.13 -8.53 37.48
CA PRO A 174 10.83 -9.10 37.82
C PRO A 174 10.89 -10.03 39.04
N GLY A 175 9.98 -9.82 40.00
CA GLY A 175 9.95 -10.50 41.29
C GLY A 175 10.64 -9.75 42.44
N ASP A 176 11.31 -8.64 42.17
CA ASP A 176 11.84 -7.76 43.23
C ASP A 176 10.71 -7.01 43.93
N ARG A 177 10.77 -6.92 45.26
CA ARG A 177 9.96 -5.97 46.04
C ARG A 177 10.75 -4.69 46.22
N VAL A 178 10.15 -3.58 45.84
CA VAL A 178 10.81 -2.27 45.80
C VAL A 178 10.03 -1.21 46.56
N GLY A 179 10.76 -0.20 47.01
CA GLY A 179 10.26 1.04 47.57
C GLY A 179 10.89 2.23 46.88
N PHE A 180 10.13 3.31 46.66
CA PHE A 180 10.62 4.56 46.09
C PHE A 180 9.63 5.71 46.33
N THR A 181 10.08 6.95 46.15
CA THR A 181 9.23 8.14 46.13
C THR A 181 9.14 8.66 44.70
N VAL A 182 7.92 8.78 44.15
CA VAL A 182 7.67 9.42 42.86
C VAL A 182 7.78 10.92 43.03
N THR A 183 8.74 11.54 42.32
CA THR A 183 9.01 12.99 42.38
C THR A 183 8.45 13.74 41.17
N ARG A 184 8.18 13.04 40.07
CA ARG A 184 7.51 13.61 38.90
C ARG A 184 6.61 12.60 38.20
N ILE A 185 5.41 13.04 37.85
CA ILE A 185 4.47 12.33 37.00
C ILE A 185 4.50 12.96 35.61
N SER A 186 4.60 12.13 34.58
CA SER A 186 4.57 12.56 33.18
C SER A 186 3.68 11.64 32.36
N SER A 187 3.41 12.05 31.12
CA SER A 187 2.65 11.23 30.21
C SER A 187 2.92 11.57 28.74
N PRO A 188 2.93 10.57 27.83
CA PRO A 188 2.93 10.81 26.39
C PRO A 188 1.55 11.20 25.84
N THR A 189 0.45 10.94 26.58
CA THR A 189 -0.93 11.24 26.15
C THR A 189 -1.78 11.69 27.34
N PRO A 190 -2.82 12.51 27.18
CA PRO A 190 -3.62 12.99 28.32
C PRO A 190 -4.22 11.89 29.22
N ALA A 191 -4.36 10.66 28.71
CA ALA A 191 -5.02 9.56 29.39
C ALA A 191 -4.08 8.60 30.16
N THR A 192 -2.75 8.70 30.00
CA THR A 192 -1.76 7.84 30.69
C THR A 192 -1.05 8.60 31.82
N HIS A 193 -0.56 7.90 32.85
CA HIS A 193 0.25 8.51 33.93
C HIS A 193 1.44 7.61 34.28
N TRP A 194 2.65 8.14 34.14
CA TRP A 194 3.89 7.44 34.43
C TRP A 194 4.64 8.09 35.60
N ALA A 195 5.29 7.30 36.43
CA ALA A 195 6.32 7.80 37.32
C ALA A 195 7.58 8.10 36.51
N ALA A 196 7.75 9.39 36.16
CA ALA A 196 8.79 9.86 35.26
C ALA A 196 10.15 10.06 35.96
N GLU A 197 10.10 10.39 37.25
CA GLU A 197 11.26 10.50 38.12
C GLU A 197 10.92 9.91 39.48
N ILE A 198 11.89 9.20 40.05
CA ILE A 198 11.80 8.60 41.37
C ILE A 198 13.05 8.95 42.19
N GLY A 199 12.89 9.01 43.50
CA GLY A 199 13.96 9.15 44.48
C GLY A 199 13.92 8.03 45.51
N GLY A 200 15.05 7.80 46.18
CA GLY A 200 15.12 6.85 47.31
C GLY A 200 14.80 5.40 46.95
N PHE A 201 15.08 4.98 45.71
CA PHE A 201 14.83 3.61 45.28
C PHE A 201 15.57 2.60 46.16
N VAL A 202 14.85 1.59 46.64
CA VAL A 202 15.39 0.49 47.44
C VAL A 202 14.73 -0.82 47.04
N ARG A 203 15.52 -1.88 46.92
CA ARG A 203 15.02 -3.26 46.84
C ARG A 203 14.96 -3.86 48.24
N THR A 204 13.77 -4.20 48.71
CA THR A 204 13.53 -4.73 50.06
C THR A 204 13.50 -6.26 50.11
N ALA A 205 13.14 -6.92 48.99
CA ALA A 205 13.22 -8.37 48.83
C ALA A 205 13.33 -8.75 47.34
N SER A 206 13.64 -10.01 47.04
CA SER A 206 13.68 -10.55 45.68
C SER A 206 13.02 -11.94 45.59
N GLY A 207 12.68 -12.37 44.38
CA GLY A 207 12.15 -13.71 44.11
C GLY A 207 10.66 -13.90 44.42
N ALA A 208 9.87 -12.82 44.47
CA ALA A 208 8.41 -12.92 44.60
C ALA A 208 7.81 -13.61 43.37
N SER A 209 6.86 -14.53 43.60
CA SER A 209 6.16 -15.22 42.51
C SER A 209 5.20 -14.27 41.79
N LEU A 210 5.39 -14.13 40.47
CA LEU A 210 4.52 -13.30 39.62
C LEU A 210 3.18 -13.98 39.31
N GLY A 211 3.06 -15.30 39.47
CA GLY A 211 1.79 -16.02 39.19
C GLY A 211 0.64 -15.58 40.10
N ALA A 212 0.93 -15.06 41.28
CA ALA A 212 -0.07 -14.47 42.18
C ALA A 212 -0.62 -13.14 41.63
N LEU A 213 0.16 -12.42 40.81
CA LEU A 213 -0.19 -11.11 40.25
C LEU A 213 -0.72 -11.22 38.81
N LEU A 214 -0.39 -12.29 38.10
CA LEU A 214 -0.81 -12.51 36.72
C LEU A 214 -2.34 -12.65 36.63
N GLN A 215 -2.95 -11.85 35.75
CA GLN A 215 -4.39 -11.87 35.45
C GLN A 215 -4.63 -12.49 34.08
N ASP A 216 -5.51 -13.51 33.99
CA ASP A 216 -5.97 -14.01 32.69
C ASP A 216 -7.16 -13.18 32.20
N VAL A 217 -6.93 -12.42 31.14
CA VAL A 217 -7.92 -11.51 30.53
C VAL A 217 -8.48 -12.07 29.22
N SER A 218 -8.21 -13.32 28.88
CA SER A 218 -8.70 -13.96 27.65
C SER A 218 -10.24 -14.02 27.57
N GLY A 219 -10.90 -14.01 28.73
CA GLY A 219 -12.36 -14.01 28.90
C GLY A 219 -12.97 -12.64 29.24
N ALA A 220 -12.18 -11.56 29.26
CA ALA A 220 -12.69 -10.22 29.55
C ALA A 220 -13.34 -9.58 28.31
N SER A 221 -14.59 -9.12 28.44
CA SER A 221 -15.34 -8.44 27.37
C SER A 221 -15.23 -6.92 27.43
N ASP A 222 -14.43 -6.37 28.35
CA ASP A 222 -14.34 -4.95 28.64
C ASP A 222 -12.91 -4.41 28.56
N LEU A 223 -11.98 -5.12 27.91
CA LEU A 223 -10.57 -4.69 27.77
C LEU A 223 -10.42 -3.31 27.12
N VAL A 224 -11.39 -2.90 26.30
CA VAL A 224 -11.44 -1.58 25.67
C VAL A 224 -12.24 -0.59 26.53
N THR A 225 -13.47 -0.92 26.90
CA THR A 225 -14.37 -0.01 27.64
C THR A 225 -13.94 0.23 29.09
N GLY A 226 -13.25 -0.74 29.69
CA GLY A 226 -12.73 -0.77 31.05
C GLY A 226 -11.21 -0.67 31.14
N LEU A 227 -10.52 -0.19 30.09
CA LEU A 227 -9.05 -0.17 29.98
C LEU A 227 -8.32 0.41 31.21
N LEU A 228 -8.91 1.38 31.90
CA LEU A 228 -8.34 1.96 33.13
C LEU A 228 -8.11 0.93 34.25
N ASN A 229 -8.89 -0.15 34.27
CA ASN A 229 -8.81 -1.25 35.22
C ASN A 229 -7.78 -2.34 34.85
N TYR A 230 -7.12 -2.19 33.70
CA TYR A 230 -6.12 -3.15 33.22
C TYR A 230 -4.77 -2.49 32.94
N GLU A 231 -4.75 -1.18 32.69
CA GLU A 231 -3.55 -0.41 32.39
C GLU A 231 -2.39 -0.73 33.35
N HIS A 232 -1.27 -1.15 32.76
CA HIS A 232 -0.01 -1.55 33.38
C HIS A 232 -0.04 -2.87 34.16
N GLU A 233 -1.20 -3.51 34.31
CA GLU A 233 -1.35 -4.76 35.04
C GLU A 233 -0.72 -5.92 34.28
N LEU A 234 -0.11 -6.85 35.00
CA LEU A 234 0.50 -8.05 34.43
C LEU A 234 -0.58 -9.01 33.96
N ILE A 235 -0.69 -9.19 32.64
CA ILE A 235 -1.71 -10.03 32.02
C ILE A 235 -1.14 -11.24 31.29
N THR A 236 -1.98 -12.28 31.21
CA THR A 236 -1.91 -13.32 30.17
C THR A 236 -3.14 -13.18 29.28
N LEU A 237 -2.95 -13.36 27.98
CA LEU A 237 -3.99 -13.14 26.98
C LEU A 237 -3.83 -14.14 25.84
N THR A 238 -4.86 -14.95 25.61
CA THR A 238 -4.98 -15.74 24.38
C THR A 238 -5.83 -15.00 23.36
N ALA A 239 -5.24 -14.69 22.22
CA ALA A 239 -5.89 -13.90 21.18
C ALA A 239 -5.58 -14.41 19.78
N THR A 240 -6.39 -13.99 18.82
CA THR A 240 -6.19 -14.22 17.38
C THR A 240 -5.97 -12.88 16.70
N ILE A 241 -4.95 -12.78 15.85
CA ILE A 241 -4.69 -11.60 15.02
C ILE A 241 -5.75 -11.54 13.92
N THR A 242 -6.41 -10.39 13.74
CA THR A 242 -7.60 -10.28 12.87
C THR A 242 -7.39 -9.43 11.62
N ASN A 243 -6.23 -8.79 11.49
CA ASN A 243 -5.82 -8.07 10.30
C ASN A 243 -4.29 -8.07 10.18
N ASP A 244 -3.79 -7.62 9.02
CA ASP A 244 -2.35 -7.47 8.82
C ASP A 244 -1.74 -6.43 9.75
N PHE A 245 -0.45 -6.63 10.06
CA PHE A 245 0.34 -5.68 10.82
C PHE A 245 0.58 -4.40 10.02
N GLY A 246 0.19 -3.26 10.60
CA GLY A 246 0.53 -1.92 10.13
C GLY A 246 1.56 -1.24 11.04
N ALA A 247 1.93 0.00 10.71
CA ALA A 247 2.84 0.81 11.54
C ALA A 247 2.26 1.06 12.94
N GLY A 248 3.03 0.77 13.98
CA GLY A 248 2.68 0.95 15.40
C GLY A 248 3.51 2.01 16.10
N GLY A 249 4.06 2.97 15.35
CA GLY A 249 5.14 3.86 15.81
C GLY A 249 6.52 3.37 15.36
N VAL A 250 7.54 4.21 15.52
CA VAL A 250 8.90 3.90 15.04
C VAL A 250 9.37 2.59 15.66
N GLY A 251 9.80 1.60 14.85
CA GLY A 251 10.32 0.31 15.33
C GLY A 251 9.27 -0.72 15.78
N PHE A 252 7.99 -0.35 15.80
CA PHE A 252 6.89 -1.22 16.21
C PHE A 252 5.88 -1.42 15.09
N LEU A 253 5.25 -2.58 15.11
CA LEU A 253 4.07 -2.90 14.31
C LEU A 253 2.88 -3.11 15.24
N GLN A 254 1.68 -2.95 14.68
CA GLN A 254 0.44 -3.23 15.40
C GLN A 254 -0.60 -3.91 14.51
N ALA A 255 -1.44 -4.75 15.11
CA ALA A 255 -2.60 -5.37 14.48
C ALA A 255 -3.74 -5.44 15.49
N SER A 256 -4.99 -5.41 15.02
CA SER A 256 -6.16 -5.77 15.81
C SER A 256 -6.10 -7.24 16.19
N ILE A 257 -6.62 -7.52 17.37
CA ILE A 257 -6.75 -8.87 17.90
C ILE A 257 -8.16 -9.10 18.43
N ALA A 258 -8.60 -10.36 18.39
CA ALA A 258 -9.83 -10.82 19.03
C ALA A 258 -9.50 -11.83 20.13
N THR A 259 -10.25 -11.79 21.21
CA THR A 259 -10.21 -12.78 22.29
C THR A 259 -11.46 -13.67 22.20
N ALA A 260 -11.61 -14.63 23.11
CA ALA A 260 -12.83 -15.45 23.15
C ALA A 260 -14.06 -14.62 23.57
N ALA A 261 -13.87 -13.58 24.38
CA ALA A 261 -14.95 -12.77 24.95
C ALA A 261 -15.11 -11.38 24.31
N LEU A 262 -14.11 -10.93 23.55
CA LEU A 262 -14.15 -9.66 22.83
C LEU A 262 -13.81 -9.91 21.34
N PRO A 263 -14.77 -9.75 20.42
CA PRO A 263 -14.49 -9.83 18.99
C PRO A 263 -13.52 -8.72 18.55
N ALA A 264 -13.06 -8.79 17.31
CA ALA A 264 -12.10 -7.83 16.77
C ALA A 264 -12.59 -6.38 16.94
N ASP A 265 -11.88 -5.59 17.75
CA ASP A 265 -12.15 -4.18 18.00
C ASP A 265 -10.98 -3.34 17.47
N PRO A 266 -11.24 -2.20 16.79
CA PRO A 266 -10.17 -1.33 16.29
C PRO A 266 -9.32 -0.69 17.41
N LEU A 267 -9.78 -0.69 18.65
CA LEU A 267 -9.09 -0.17 19.83
C LEU A 267 -8.44 -1.25 20.70
N LEU A 268 -8.62 -2.55 20.40
CA LEU A 268 -7.82 -3.62 20.99
C LEU A 268 -6.73 -4.06 20.00
N ARG A 269 -5.48 -3.71 20.30
CA ARG A 269 -4.32 -3.95 19.44
C ARG A 269 -3.27 -4.82 20.11
N LEU A 270 -2.70 -5.76 19.36
CA LEU A 270 -1.36 -6.27 19.65
C LEU A 270 -0.36 -5.23 19.13
N ARG A 271 0.59 -4.84 19.96
CA ARG A 271 1.72 -3.99 19.55
C ARG A 271 3.04 -4.69 19.87
N ILE A 272 3.96 -4.70 18.92
CA ILE A 272 5.12 -5.60 18.93
C ILE A 272 6.30 -5.00 18.16
N PRO A 273 7.55 -5.16 18.62
CA PRO A 273 8.74 -4.83 17.85
C PRO A 273 8.80 -5.58 16.50
N ILE A 274 9.33 -4.94 15.46
CA ILE A 274 9.43 -5.51 14.10
C ILE A 274 10.18 -6.85 14.10
N ASP A 275 11.29 -6.92 14.82
CA ASP A 275 12.14 -8.10 14.95
C ASP A 275 11.45 -9.24 15.71
N VAL A 276 10.74 -8.94 16.80
CA VAL A 276 9.96 -9.95 17.56
C VAL A 276 8.81 -10.52 16.72
N ARG A 277 8.07 -9.67 15.99
CA ARG A 277 7.03 -10.12 15.05
C ARG A 277 7.62 -11.07 14.01
N THR A 278 8.78 -10.70 13.47
CA THR A 278 9.48 -11.47 12.43
C THR A 278 9.98 -12.80 12.96
N ALA A 279 10.63 -12.81 14.14
CA ALA A 279 11.15 -14.00 14.77
C ALA A 279 10.06 -15.02 15.14
N LEU A 280 8.88 -14.54 15.54
CA LEU A 280 7.72 -15.39 15.86
C LEU A 280 6.88 -15.76 14.63
N GLY A 281 7.12 -15.14 13.47
CA GLY A 281 6.33 -15.38 12.25
C GLY A 281 4.85 -15.03 12.39
N LEU A 282 4.50 -14.11 13.30
CA LEU A 282 3.12 -13.69 13.54
C LEU A 282 2.56 -12.95 12.32
N ARG A 283 1.31 -13.26 11.98
CA ARG A 283 0.56 -12.69 10.84
C ARG A 283 -0.93 -12.76 11.12
N ASN A 284 -1.73 -12.15 10.25
CA ASN A 284 -3.18 -12.26 10.30
C ASN A 284 -3.62 -13.73 10.41
N GLY A 285 -4.62 -13.97 11.25
CA GLY A 285 -5.16 -15.27 11.59
C GLY A 285 -4.37 -16.03 12.65
N CYS A 286 -3.12 -15.65 12.97
CA CYS A 286 -2.38 -16.36 14.01
C CYS A 286 -3.04 -16.25 15.37
N ARG A 287 -3.24 -17.41 16.01
CA ARG A 287 -3.59 -17.51 17.41
C ARG A 287 -2.31 -17.61 18.23
N PHE A 288 -2.25 -16.89 19.34
CA PHE A 288 -1.08 -16.85 20.22
C PHE A 288 -1.51 -16.59 21.66
N THR A 289 -0.59 -16.81 22.60
CA THR A 289 -0.77 -16.48 24.01
C THR A 289 0.35 -15.53 24.43
N ILE A 290 -0.02 -14.39 25.01
CA ILE A 290 0.89 -13.54 25.79
C ILE A 290 1.05 -14.20 27.16
N ASN A 291 2.29 -14.47 27.56
CA ASN A 291 2.60 -15.24 28.76
C ASN A 291 2.41 -14.42 30.04
N ALA A 292 3.07 -13.26 30.10
CA ALA A 292 3.09 -12.38 31.26
C ALA A 292 3.70 -11.04 30.84
N THR A 293 2.90 -10.18 30.22
CA THR A 293 3.31 -8.80 29.91
C THR A 293 2.31 -7.80 30.47
N PRO A 294 2.73 -6.56 30.73
CA PRO A 294 1.81 -5.52 31.14
C PRO A 294 0.84 -5.15 30.01
N MET A 295 -0.45 -4.98 30.33
CA MET A 295 -1.38 -4.33 29.41
C MET A 295 -0.94 -2.87 29.24
N TRP A 296 -0.58 -2.48 28.03
CA TRP A 296 -0.21 -1.11 27.69
C TRP A 296 -1.41 -0.36 27.13
N ARG A 297 -1.24 0.94 26.91
CA ARG A 297 -2.21 1.75 26.18
C ARG A 297 -1.55 2.90 25.44
N TYR A 298 -2.24 3.36 24.41
CA TYR A 298 -1.96 4.64 23.77
C TYR A 298 -3.27 5.40 23.65
N ASP A 299 -3.41 6.46 24.45
CA ASP A 299 -4.69 7.16 24.63
C ASP A 299 -5.81 6.16 24.95
N VAL A 300 -6.87 6.07 24.15
CA VAL A 300 -7.99 5.13 24.34
C VAL A 300 -7.73 3.72 23.82
N THR A 301 -6.60 3.47 23.15
CA THR A 301 -6.29 2.17 22.54
C THR A 301 -5.69 1.23 23.59
N ALA A 302 -6.36 0.11 23.84
CA ALA A 302 -5.83 -1.00 24.63
C ALA A 302 -4.75 -1.72 23.82
N GLN A 303 -3.52 -1.76 24.34
CA GLN A 303 -2.39 -2.36 23.65
C GLN A 303 -1.86 -3.54 24.45
N ALA A 304 -2.21 -4.74 24.01
CA ALA A 304 -1.61 -5.98 24.49
C ALA A 304 -0.17 -6.06 23.94
N SER A 305 0.75 -5.41 24.63
CA SER A 305 2.12 -5.20 24.17
C SER A 305 3.02 -6.37 24.52
N VAL A 306 3.93 -6.69 23.60
CA VAL A 306 5.02 -7.65 23.80
C VAL A 306 6.32 -7.01 23.38
N TRP A 307 7.42 -7.34 24.06
CA TRP A 307 8.73 -6.74 23.79
C TRP A 307 9.81 -7.76 23.44
N ASN A 308 9.57 -9.05 23.73
CA ASN A 308 10.52 -10.12 23.48
C ASN A 308 9.83 -11.37 22.95
N VAL A 309 10.59 -12.22 22.25
CA VAL A 309 10.11 -13.53 21.75
C VAL A 309 9.57 -14.40 22.90
N ARG A 310 10.21 -14.34 24.08
CA ARG A 310 9.82 -15.09 25.28
C ARG A 310 8.45 -14.68 25.85
N ASP A 311 7.93 -13.52 25.45
CA ASP A 311 6.66 -13.00 25.96
C ASP A 311 5.47 -13.73 25.32
N VAL A 312 5.70 -14.43 24.21
CA VAL A 312 4.67 -15.10 23.43
C VAL A 312 4.91 -16.60 23.44
N SER A 313 3.83 -17.37 23.63
CA SER A 313 3.82 -18.82 23.45
C SER A 313 2.55 -19.26 22.71
N GLY A 314 2.38 -20.57 22.51
CA GLY A 314 1.16 -21.13 21.93
C GLY A 314 0.86 -20.64 20.51
N VAL A 315 1.87 -20.14 19.79
CA VAL A 315 1.70 -19.60 18.45
C VAL A 315 1.24 -20.70 17.51
N THR A 316 -0.03 -20.67 17.18
CA THR A 316 -0.66 -21.50 16.17
C THR A 316 -1.16 -20.57 15.11
N CYS A 317 -0.39 -20.46 14.05
CA CYS A 317 -0.87 -19.78 12.88
C CYS A 317 -1.76 -20.72 12.07
N PRO A 318 -2.78 -20.19 11.35
CA PRO A 318 -3.26 -20.86 10.16
C PRO A 318 -2.02 -21.28 9.39
N PRO A 319 -1.98 -22.48 8.78
CA PRO A 319 -0.80 -22.93 8.05
C PRO A 319 -0.23 -21.72 7.33
N LEU A 320 1.09 -21.51 7.41
CA LEU A 320 1.69 -20.83 6.27
C LEU A 320 1.14 -21.71 5.17
N ILE A 321 0.34 -21.14 4.28
CA ILE A 321 0.27 -21.73 2.99
C ILE A 321 1.73 -21.57 2.56
N VAL A 322 2.54 -22.60 2.88
CA VAL A 322 3.69 -23.00 2.10
C VAL A 322 3.09 -22.88 0.74
N ASP A 323 3.54 -21.79 0.15
CA ASP A 323 3.13 -21.22 -1.09
C ASP A 323 2.65 -22.39 -1.97
N ALA A 324 1.71 -22.15 -2.87
CA ALA A 324 1.75 -22.89 -4.12
C ALA A 324 3.06 -22.59 -4.91
N GLY A 325 4.18 -22.29 -4.23
CA GLY A 325 5.56 -22.32 -4.65
C GLY A 325 6.04 -23.76 -4.72
N THR A 326 5.37 -24.52 -5.57
CA THR A 326 6.07 -25.21 -6.64
C THR A 326 5.44 -24.68 -7.92
N ASP A 327 6.01 -23.65 -8.52
CA ASP A 327 5.86 -23.40 -9.96
C ASP A 327 4.46 -23.53 -10.57
N VAL A 328 3.39 -23.07 -9.94
CA VAL A 328 2.09 -22.97 -10.64
C VAL A 328 1.71 -21.50 -10.73
N PRO A 329 1.68 -20.90 -11.93
CA PRO A 329 0.82 -19.76 -12.19
C PRO A 329 -0.55 -20.15 -11.65
N ARG A 330 -1.02 -19.54 -10.55
CA ARG A 330 -2.41 -19.70 -10.09
C ARG A 330 -3.32 -18.91 -11.01
N ASP A 331 -3.31 -19.36 -12.23
CA ASP A 331 -4.10 -18.86 -13.32
C ASP A 331 -5.14 -19.95 -13.67
N THR A 332 -4.91 -21.23 -13.36
CA THR A 332 -5.97 -22.25 -13.29
C THR A 332 -6.11 -22.80 -11.88
N GLY A 333 -7.33 -23.03 -11.41
CA GLY A 333 -7.62 -23.88 -10.25
C GLY A 333 -7.25 -25.36 -10.45
N ARG A 334 -6.09 -25.64 -11.07
CA ARG A 334 -5.54 -26.97 -11.27
C ARG A 334 -4.01 -26.93 -11.14
N PRO A 335 -3.40 -27.75 -10.26
CA PRO A 335 -1.95 -27.78 -10.10
C PRO A 335 -1.27 -28.34 -11.35
N ASP A 336 -0.30 -27.59 -11.87
CA ASP A 336 0.57 -27.98 -12.98
C ASP A 336 1.76 -28.78 -12.43
N THR A 337 1.72 -30.10 -12.55
CA THR A 337 2.72 -31.02 -11.98
C THR A 337 3.90 -31.30 -12.92
N GLY A 338 4.07 -30.52 -14.00
CA GLY A 338 4.97 -30.87 -15.12
C GLY A 338 6.26 -30.06 -15.27
N THR A 339 6.43 -28.93 -14.59
CA THR A 339 7.54 -27.99 -14.88
C THR A 339 8.57 -27.95 -13.73
N PRO A 340 9.89 -28.02 -14.01
CA PRO A 340 10.90 -27.88 -12.97
C PRO A 340 10.82 -26.50 -12.32
N VAL A 341 10.73 -26.48 -10.98
CA VAL A 341 10.78 -25.26 -10.16
C VAL A 341 11.97 -24.39 -10.59
N GLY A 342 11.72 -23.21 -11.14
CA GLY A 342 12.77 -22.23 -11.47
C GLY A 342 12.86 -21.77 -12.93
N ASP A 343 11.87 -22.04 -13.77
CA ASP A 343 11.88 -21.54 -15.15
C ASP A 343 11.42 -20.07 -15.25
N ASP A 344 12.34 -19.13 -15.01
CA ASP A 344 12.14 -17.67 -15.12
C ASP A 344 12.06 -17.16 -16.58
N ARG A 345 11.66 -18.01 -17.52
CA ARG A 345 11.51 -17.60 -18.93
C ARG A 345 10.36 -16.60 -19.06
N VAL A 346 10.70 -15.45 -19.66
CA VAL A 346 9.78 -14.33 -19.90
C VAL A 346 9.77 -14.00 -21.38
N TRP A 347 8.58 -13.75 -21.92
CA TRP A 347 8.35 -13.31 -23.29
C TRP A 347 8.00 -11.82 -23.31
N VAL A 348 8.63 -11.09 -24.21
CA VAL A 348 8.42 -9.65 -24.40
C VAL A 348 8.10 -9.36 -25.86
N LEU A 349 7.15 -8.46 -26.09
CA LEU A 349 6.78 -8.01 -27.42
C LEU A 349 7.75 -6.93 -27.89
N ARG A 350 8.47 -7.18 -28.99
CA ARG A 350 9.21 -6.17 -29.75
C ARG A 350 8.35 -5.62 -30.88
N VAL A 351 8.23 -4.30 -30.94
CA VAL A 351 7.54 -3.55 -32.01
C VAL A 351 8.57 -2.85 -32.88
N GLY A 352 8.51 -3.06 -34.20
CA GLY A 352 9.45 -2.49 -35.17
C GLY A 352 10.34 -3.54 -35.84
N ASP A 353 10.96 -3.14 -36.95
CA ASP A 353 11.85 -3.96 -37.79
C ASP A 353 13.34 -3.82 -37.41
N GLY A 354 13.69 -2.84 -36.55
CA GLY A 354 15.06 -2.55 -36.16
C GLY A 354 15.84 -1.70 -37.16
N VAL A 355 15.20 -1.25 -38.24
CA VAL A 355 15.83 -0.48 -39.32
C VAL A 355 15.13 0.86 -39.51
N THR A 356 13.80 0.85 -39.60
CA THR A 356 12.97 2.03 -39.88
C THR A 356 12.56 2.72 -38.58
N PRO A 357 12.79 4.03 -38.40
CA PRO A 357 12.32 4.75 -37.22
C PRO A 357 10.81 4.57 -37.00
N LEU A 358 10.41 4.34 -35.74
CA LEU A 358 9.02 4.13 -35.39
C LEU A 358 8.17 5.37 -35.71
N SER A 359 7.01 5.15 -36.33
CA SER A 359 5.99 6.15 -36.62
C SER A 359 4.59 5.62 -36.25
N GLY A 360 3.54 6.40 -36.49
CA GLY A 360 2.16 5.92 -36.34
C GLY A 360 1.74 4.87 -37.38
N SER A 361 2.65 4.41 -38.24
CA SER A 361 2.40 3.40 -39.26
C SER A 361 2.40 1.99 -38.69
N ALA A 362 1.76 1.06 -39.39
CA ALA A 362 1.78 -0.36 -39.09
C ALA A 362 3.20 -0.90 -39.25
N VAL A 363 3.73 -1.56 -38.22
CA VAL A 363 5.07 -2.16 -38.20
C VAL A 363 4.99 -3.64 -37.82
N PRO A 364 5.97 -4.47 -38.24
CA PRO A 364 6.04 -5.85 -37.80
C PRO A 364 6.28 -5.93 -36.29
N VAL A 365 5.87 -7.05 -35.71
CA VAL A 365 6.10 -7.35 -34.30
C VAL A 365 6.69 -8.74 -34.14
N ASN A 366 7.49 -8.92 -33.09
CA ASN A 366 8.14 -10.20 -32.76
C ASN A 366 8.01 -10.46 -31.26
N ILE A 367 7.91 -11.74 -30.88
CA ILE A 367 8.09 -12.15 -29.48
C ILE A 367 9.54 -12.53 -29.27
N GLU A 368 10.18 -11.91 -28.29
CA GLU A 368 11.50 -12.30 -27.82
C GLU A 368 11.38 -12.99 -26.47
N ALA A 369 12.20 -14.02 -26.26
CA ALA A 369 12.26 -14.73 -25.00
C ALA A 369 13.60 -14.47 -24.30
N TYR A 370 13.54 -14.30 -22.98
CA TYR A 370 14.70 -14.09 -22.13
C TYR A 370 14.61 -14.99 -20.90
N ASN A 371 15.76 -15.43 -20.39
CA ASN A 371 15.84 -15.88 -19.01
C ASN A 371 15.74 -14.63 -18.12
N GLY A 372 14.65 -14.51 -17.39
CA GLY A 372 14.31 -13.30 -16.65
C GLY A 372 15.31 -12.97 -15.54
N SER A 373 15.99 -13.96 -14.96
CA SER A 373 16.97 -13.76 -13.89
C SER A 373 18.35 -13.35 -14.41
N THR A 374 18.77 -13.85 -15.58
CA THR A 374 20.11 -13.57 -16.12
C THR A 374 20.13 -12.54 -17.26
N GLY A 375 18.98 -12.24 -17.87
CA GLY A 375 18.92 -11.41 -19.08
C GLY A 375 19.37 -12.11 -20.35
N THR A 376 19.70 -13.40 -20.29
CA THR A 376 20.19 -14.15 -21.46
C THR A 376 19.03 -14.39 -22.45
N PRO A 377 19.16 -14.03 -23.74
CA PRO A 377 18.17 -14.37 -24.75
C PRO A 377 17.99 -15.89 -24.88
N VAL A 378 16.75 -16.34 -25.13
CA VAL A 378 16.39 -17.74 -25.27
C VAL A 378 15.81 -17.98 -26.67
N GLY A 379 16.51 -18.76 -27.48
CA GLY A 379 16.09 -19.07 -28.84
C GLY A 379 16.09 -17.86 -29.77
N SER A 380 15.48 -18.01 -30.95
CA SER A 380 15.29 -16.93 -31.92
C SER A 380 13.96 -16.21 -31.70
N PRO A 381 13.86 -14.90 -31.99
CA PRO A 381 12.59 -14.18 -31.94
C PRO A 381 11.53 -14.84 -32.81
N ILE A 382 10.30 -14.95 -32.30
CA ILE A 382 9.14 -15.48 -33.02
C ILE A 382 8.49 -14.33 -33.77
N ALA A 383 8.59 -14.33 -35.10
CA ALA A 383 7.96 -13.32 -35.94
C ALA A 383 6.45 -13.57 -36.05
N LEU A 384 5.65 -12.51 -35.89
CA LEU A 384 4.23 -12.56 -36.22
C LEU A 384 4.05 -12.39 -37.74
N PRO A 385 3.01 -13.01 -38.36
CA PRO A 385 2.78 -12.91 -39.79
C PRO A 385 2.61 -11.45 -40.24
N THR A 386 3.30 -11.04 -41.30
CA THR A 386 3.10 -9.75 -41.97
C THR A 386 2.29 -9.88 -43.26
N VAL A 387 2.05 -11.10 -43.69
CA VAL A 387 1.25 -11.49 -44.87
C VAL A 387 0.35 -12.67 -44.49
N GLY A 388 -0.87 -12.69 -45.04
CA GLY A 388 -1.81 -13.77 -44.74
C GLY A 388 -1.42 -15.09 -45.42
N SER A 389 -1.57 -16.21 -44.71
CA SER A 389 -1.29 -17.55 -45.25
C SER A 389 -2.05 -18.64 -44.49
N ALA A 390 -2.56 -19.66 -45.18
CA ALA A 390 -3.30 -20.77 -44.55
C ALA A 390 -4.41 -20.34 -43.56
N GLY A 391 -5.10 -19.23 -43.86
CA GLY A 391 -6.14 -18.64 -43.01
C GLY A 391 -5.62 -17.72 -41.89
N ASN A 392 -4.33 -17.76 -41.55
CA ASN A 392 -3.71 -16.77 -40.66
C ASN A 392 -3.71 -15.39 -41.31
N GLN A 393 -4.01 -14.38 -40.52
CA GLN A 393 -3.98 -12.98 -40.93
C GLN A 393 -2.65 -12.32 -40.56
N PRO A 394 -2.25 -11.24 -41.27
CA PRO A 394 -1.19 -10.36 -40.78
C PRO A 394 -1.53 -9.85 -39.37
N LEU A 395 -0.53 -9.68 -38.52
CA LEU A 395 -0.65 -9.01 -37.23
C LEU A 395 0.45 -7.96 -37.10
N THR A 396 0.06 -6.70 -37.24
CA THR A 396 0.92 -5.53 -37.06
C THR A 396 0.41 -4.64 -35.94
N LEU A 397 1.26 -3.75 -35.43
CA LEU A 397 0.90 -2.70 -34.47
C LEU A 397 1.30 -1.32 -34.98
N SER A 398 0.75 -0.26 -34.40
CA SER A 398 1.26 1.09 -34.62
C SER A 398 2.62 1.24 -33.94
N GLY A 399 3.62 1.80 -34.62
CA GLY A 399 4.96 1.98 -34.05
C GLY A 399 4.99 2.89 -32.82
N THR A 400 4.09 3.87 -32.70
CA THR A 400 4.11 4.89 -31.62
C THR A 400 2.97 4.78 -30.59
N ALA A 401 1.96 3.94 -30.82
CA ALA A 401 0.82 3.82 -29.91
C ALA A 401 1.14 3.03 -28.62
N GLY A 402 1.65 3.69 -27.59
CA GLY A 402 2.17 3.05 -26.37
C GLY A 402 1.20 2.24 -25.51
N ALA A 403 -0.10 2.23 -25.82
CA ALA A 403 -1.13 1.43 -25.13
C ALA A 403 -1.48 0.11 -25.82
N GLU A 404 -0.88 -0.18 -26.97
CA GLU A 404 -1.11 -1.43 -27.70
C GLU A 404 -0.10 -2.52 -27.35
N GLY A 405 -0.46 -3.77 -27.61
CA GLY A 405 0.49 -4.88 -27.55
C GLY A 405 0.73 -5.44 -26.15
N THR A 406 -0.25 -5.33 -25.25
CA THR A 406 -0.23 -6.07 -23.99
C THR A 406 -0.19 -7.56 -24.29
N LEU A 407 0.74 -8.27 -23.65
CA LEU A 407 0.80 -9.74 -23.68
C LEU A 407 0.12 -10.28 -22.42
N PHE A 408 -0.51 -11.44 -22.57
CA PHE A 408 -1.10 -12.19 -21.47
C PHE A 408 -0.81 -13.67 -21.67
N ARG A 409 -0.34 -14.37 -20.64
CA ARG A 409 -0.29 -15.84 -20.67
C ARG A 409 -1.65 -16.35 -20.22
N SER A 410 -2.23 -17.29 -20.97
CA SER A 410 -3.52 -17.88 -20.63
C SER A 410 -3.51 -18.49 -19.23
N LEU A 411 -4.69 -18.53 -18.62
CA LEU A 411 -4.91 -19.11 -17.29
C LEU A 411 -4.37 -20.56 -17.18
N ASP A 412 -4.51 -21.34 -18.24
CA ASP A 412 -4.00 -22.72 -18.31
C ASP A 412 -2.50 -22.82 -18.61
N GLY A 413 -1.81 -21.69 -18.77
CA GLY A 413 -0.38 -21.59 -19.02
C GLY A 413 0.06 -21.95 -20.44
N ARG A 414 -0.82 -22.42 -21.33
CA ARG A 414 -0.42 -23.01 -22.62
C ARG A 414 -0.20 -22.01 -23.74
N TRP A 415 -0.74 -20.80 -23.61
CA TRP A 415 -0.75 -19.81 -24.67
C TRP A 415 -0.29 -18.45 -24.17
N VAL A 416 0.37 -17.69 -25.03
CA VAL A 416 0.46 -16.23 -24.89
C VAL A 416 -0.41 -15.59 -25.96
N THR A 417 -1.24 -14.62 -25.55
CA THR A 417 -2.16 -13.89 -26.43
C THR A 417 -1.66 -12.48 -26.73
N LEU A 418 -1.96 -12.03 -27.95
CA LEU A 418 -1.62 -10.70 -28.44
C LEU A 418 -2.72 -10.21 -29.40
N GLY A 419 -3.08 -8.93 -29.31
CA GLY A 419 -3.95 -8.27 -30.29
C GLY A 419 -3.16 -7.43 -31.29
N GLY A 420 -3.71 -7.23 -32.49
CA GLY A 420 -3.18 -6.27 -33.45
C GLY A 420 -4.10 -6.03 -34.65
N TYR A 421 -3.50 -5.58 -35.76
CA TYR A 421 -4.21 -5.20 -36.97
C TYR A 421 -3.84 -6.09 -38.16
N THR A 422 -4.79 -6.32 -39.06
CA THR A 422 -4.56 -7.00 -40.34
C THR A 422 -3.93 -6.10 -41.41
N HIS A 423 -3.34 -4.97 -41.01
CA HIS A 423 -2.70 -4.04 -41.93
C HIS A 423 -1.42 -4.63 -42.54
N ALA A 424 -1.17 -4.30 -43.80
CA ALA A 424 0.17 -4.43 -44.37
C ALA A 424 1.12 -3.44 -43.65
N VAL A 425 2.37 -3.87 -43.47
CA VAL A 425 3.44 -3.01 -42.93
C VAL A 425 3.54 -1.72 -43.76
N GLY A 426 3.69 -0.58 -43.09
CA GLY A 426 3.74 0.75 -43.69
C GLY A 426 2.40 1.48 -43.81
N THR A 427 1.27 0.81 -43.50
CA THR A 427 -0.04 1.49 -43.49
C THR A 427 -0.05 2.63 -42.46
N LEU A 428 -0.30 3.86 -42.91
CA LEU A 428 -0.30 5.05 -42.05
C LEU A 428 -1.46 5.04 -41.05
N GLY A 429 -1.23 5.57 -39.85
CA GLY A 429 -2.28 5.78 -38.85
C GLY A 429 -2.96 4.49 -38.38
N ALA A 430 -2.19 3.42 -38.21
CA ALA A 430 -2.71 2.04 -38.04
C ALA A 430 -3.79 1.90 -36.94
N SER A 431 -3.65 2.64 -35.83
CA SER A 431 -4.61 2.57 -34.71
C SER A 431 -6.04 3.01 -35.08
N GLY A 432 -6.19 3.94 -36.04
CA GLY A 432 -7.48 4.49 -36.47
C GLY A 432 -7.88 4.13 -37.90
N ALA A 433 -6.96 3.56 -38.68
CA ALA A 433 -7.24 3.11 -40.04
C ALA A 433 -8.24 1.94 -40.06
N GLN A 434 -9.03 1.87 -41.13
CA GLN A 434 -9.99 0.79 -41.31
C GLN A 434 -9.26 -0.52 -41.60
N ALA A 435 -9.41 -1.48 -40.68
CA ALA A 435 -8.98 -2.87 -40.85
C ALA A 435 -9.67 -3.76 -39.81
N GLN A 436 -9.62 -5.06 -40.04
CA GLN A 436 -10.00 -6.02 -39.01
C GLN A 436 -9.01 -6.00 -37.86
N ARG A 437 -9.52 -6.26 -36.66
CA ARG A 437 -8.70 -6.56 -35.49
C ARG A 437 -8.47 -8.06 -35.42
N VAL A 438 -7.25 -8.46 -35.11
CA VAL A 438 -6.79 -9.86 -35.13
C VAL A 438 -6.23 -10.23 -33.77
N ILE A 439 -6.48 -11.47 -33.37
CA ILE A 439 -5.97 -12.06 -32.14
C ILE A 439 -4.98 -13.16 -32.50
N ALA A 440 -3.78 -13.09 -31.95
CA ALA A 440 -2.82 -14.19 -31.91
C ALA A 440 -2.96 -14.99 -30.62
N ARG A 441 -2.81 -16.32 -30.74
CA ARG A 441 -2.37 -17.19 -29.64
C ARG A 441 -1.10 -17.90 -30.05
N ILE A 442 -0.15 -18.03 -29.13
CA ILE A 442 1.19 -18.58 -29.40
C ILE A 442 1.50 -19.61 -28.31
N ASN A 443 1.83 -20.84 -28.70
CA ASN A 443 2.15 -21.91 -27.74
C ASN A 443 3.63 -21.93 -27.35
N ALA A 444 4.01 -22.81 -26.42
CA ALA A 444 5.39 -23.02 -25.97
C ALA A 444 6.40 -23.38 -27.07
N ALA A 445 5.93 -23.97 -28.18
CA ALA A 445 6.76 -24.29 -29.34
C ALA A 445 6.95 -23.09 -30.29
N GLY A 446 6.36 -21.93 -30.00
CA GLY A 446 6.40 -20.74 -30.85
C GLY A 446 5.49 -20.81 -32.07
N VAL A 447 4.53 -21.74 -32.12
CA VAL A 447 3.55 -21.82 -33.21
C VAL A 447 2.53 -20.71 -33.04
N VAL A 448 2.43 -19.84 -34.05
CA VAL A 448 1.53 -18.68 -34.08
C VAL A 448 0.23 -19.02 -34.81
N ASP A 449 -0.90 -18.68 -34.21
CA ASP A 449 -2.23 -18.74 -34.84
C ASP A 449 -2.91 -17.38 -34.76
N THR A 450 -3.18 -16.77 -35.92
CA THR A 450 -3.82 -15.46 -36.11
C THR A 450 -5.12 -15.56 -36.90
N ARG A 451 -5.83 -16.70 -36.81
CA ARG A 451 -7.08 -16.93 -37.56
C ARG A 451 -8.31 -16.24 -36.96
N THR A 452 -8.23 -15.79 -35.71
CA THR A 452 -9.36 -15.17 -35.01
C THR A 452 -9.39 -13.66 -35.29
N VAL A 453 -10.51 -13.17 -35.82
CA VAL A 453 -10.70 -11.74 -36.13
C VAL A 453 -12.05 -11.24 -35.60
N LEU A 454 -12.17 -9.93 -35.45
CA LEU A 454 -13.37 -9.28 -34.88
C LEU A 454 -14.25 -8.59 -35.92
N GLY A 455 -13.99 -8.80 -37.21
CA GLY A 455 -14.75 -8.22 -38.31
C GLY A 455 -14.90 -6.71 -38.20
N SER A 456 -16.12 -6.19 -38.37
CA SER A 456 -16.44 -4.76 -38.28
C SER A 456 -16.85 -4.29 -36.88
N THR A 457 -16.90 -5.17 -35.86
CA THR A 457 -17.39 -4.82 -34.50
C THR A 457 -16.62 -3.66 -33.88
N VAL A 458 -15.31 -3.59 -34.16
CA VAL A 458 -14.34 -2.63 -33.60
C VAL A 458 -13.37 -2.14 -34.67
N ASP A 459 -13.83 -2.04 -35.92
CA ASP A 459 -13.02 -1.41 -36.95
C ASP A 459 -12.70 0.05 -36.55
N ARG A 460 -11.56 0.56 -37.03
CA ARG A 460 -11.06 1.92 -36.70
C ARG A 460 -10.81 2.21 -35.21
N SER A 461 -10.79 1.21 -34.34
CA SER A 461 -10.49 1.35 -32.90
C SER A 461 -9.10 0.81 -32.56
N ALA A 462 -8.31 1.50 -31.72
CA ALA A 462 -7.01 0.98 -31.31
C ALA A 462 -7.18 -0.31 -30.49
N MET A 463 -6.41 -1.36 -30.77
CA MET A 463 -6.47 -2.64 -30.05
C MET A 463 -5.37 -2.71 -28.99
N ARG A 464 -5.74 -2.89 -27.72
CA ARG A 464 -4.81 -2.70 -26.60
C ARG A 464 -4.30 -4.00 -25.98
N ALA A 465 -5.22 -4.87 -25.57
CA ALA A 465 -4.92 -6.09 -24.84
C ALA A 465 -5.85 -7.22 -25.24
N VAL A 466 -5.39 -8.46 -25.09
CA VAL A 466 -6.19 -9.68 -25.26
C VAL A 466 -5.83 -10.64 -24.14
N VAL A 467 -6.83 -11.20 -23.48
CA VAL A 467 -6.66 -12.24 -22.46
C VAL A 467 -7.48 -13.47 -22.80
N SER A 468 -7.10 -14.62 -22.24
CA SER A 468 -7.76 -15.89 -22.50
C SER A 468 -7.60 -16.84 -21.31
N VAL A 469 -8.58 -17.71 -21.11
CA VAL A 469 -8.47 -18.78 -20.12
C VAL A 469 -7.55 -19.90 -20.63
N ASP A 470 -7.75 -20.34 -21.87
CA ASP A 470 -7.10 -21.56 -22.39
C ASP A 470 -6.84 -21.51 -23.91
N GLY A 471 -6.98 -20.32 -24.51
CA GLY A 471 -6.87 -20.12 -25.95
C GLY A 471 -8.12 -20.49 -26.75
N SER A 472 -9.23 -20.90 -26.12
CA SER A 472 -10.50 -21.22 -26.80
C SER A 472 -11.47 -20.02 -26.87
N GLU A 473 -11.34 -19.08 -25.95
CA GLU A 473 -12.14 -17.84 -25.85
C GLU A 473 -11.23 -16.65 -25.56
N PHE A 474 -11.64 -15.45 -25.98
CA PHE A 474 -10.85 -14.24 -25.84
C PHE A 474 -11.69 -13.05 -25.40
N TRP A 475 -11.09 -12.21 -24.55
CA TRP A 475 -11.58 -10.88 -24.20
C TRP A 475 -10.52 -9.86 -24.60
N SER A 476 -10.95 -8.80 -25.26
CA SER A 476 -10.03 -7.83 -25.88
C SER A 476 -10.48 -6.39 -25.66
N ILE A 477 -9.53 -5.50 -25.39
CA ILE A 477 -9.79 -4.07 -25.19
C ILE A 477 -9.57 -3.30 -26.50
N HIS A 478 -10.51 -2.41 -26.80
CA HIS A 478 -10.47 -1.47 -27.91
C HIS A 478 -10.74 -0.04 -27.43
N SER A 479 -10.13 0.96 -28.09
CA SER A 479 -10.37 2.37 -27.79
C SER A 479 -10.52 3.21 -29.05
N GLY A 480 -11.52 4.08 -29.13
CA GLY A 480 -11.70 5.03 -30.25
C GLY A 480 -12.97 4.85 -31.08
N GLY A 481 -13.76 3.80 -30.86
CA GLY A 481 -15.05 3.56 -31.52
C GLY A 481 -16.27 4.00 -30.70
N SER A 482 -17.48 3.84 -31.27
CA SER A 482 -18.78 4.03 -30.59
C SER A 482 -19.30 2.77 -29.87
N THR A 483 -18.69 1.61 -30.13
CA THR A 483 -18.97 0.31 -29.49
C THR A 483 -18.00 0.04 -28.34
N GLY A 484 -18.49 -0.56 -27.25
CA GLY A 484 -17.80 -0.61 -25.96
C GLY A 484 -16.43 -1.29 -25.92
N ASP A 485 -15.68 -0.98 -24.88
CA ASP A 485 -14.24 -1.22 -24.77
C ASP A 485 -13.86 -2.70 -24.82
N VAL A 486 -14.61 -3.58 -24.17
CA VAL A 486 -14.28 -5.01 -24.11
C VAL A 486 -15.14 -5.79 -25.10
N VAL A 487 -14.47 -6.59 -25.93
CA VAL A 487 -15.10 -7.51 -26.89
C VAL A 487 -14.73 -8.95 -26.57
N TYR A 488 -15.76 -9.79 -26.45
CA TYR A 488 -15.67 -11.23 -26.35
C TYR A 488 -15.71 -11.88 -27.75
N THR A 489 -14.92 -12.92 -27.96
CA THR A 489 -15.02 -13.80 -29.13
C THR A 489 -14.50 -15.20 -28.82
N SER A 490 -14.89 -16.19 -29.63
CA SER A 490 -14.37 -17.57 -29.55
C SER A 490 -13.26 -17.79 -30.58
N PHE A 491 -12.41 -18.78 -30.33
CA PHE A 491 -11.33 -19.12 -31.24
C PHE A 491 -11.83 -19.51 -32.63
N GLY A 492 -11.22 -18.90 -33.66
CA GLY A 492 -11.57 -19.09 -35.07
C GLY A 492 -12.80 -18.32 -35.53
N ALA A 493 -13.47 -17.58 -34.64
CA ALA A 493 -14.56 -16.70 -35.03
C ALA A 493 -14.05 -15.50 -35.84
N THR A 494 -14.96 -14.92 -36.62
CA THR A 494 -14.71 -13.77 -37.50
C THR A 494 -15.44 -12.49 -37.07
N LEU A 495 -16.20 -12.57 -35.98
CA LEU A 495 -16.94 -11.47 -35.35
C LEU A 495 -16.75 -11.54 -33.84
N GLY A 496 -16.96 -10.40 -33.17
CA GLY A 496 -16.97 -10.31 -31.72
C GLY A 496 -18.26 -9.68 -31.17
N THR A 497 -18.52 -9.91 -29.89
CA THR A 497 -19.61 -9.32 -29.12
C THR A 497 -19.05 -8.31 -28.14
N SER A 498 -19.46 -7.04 -28.21
CA SER A 498 -19.15 -6.06 -27.17
C SER A 498 -19.84 -6.47 -25.86
N VAL A 499 -19.07 -6.65 -24.79
CA VAL A 499 -19.56 -7.12 -23.49
C VAL A 499 -19.55 -6.03 -22.42
N THR A 500 -18.98 -4.88 -22.73
CA THR A 500 -19.14 -3.65 -21.96
C THR A 500 -19.74 -2.57 -22.84
N ASN A 501 -20.22 -1.49 -22.23
CA ASN A 501 -20.40 -0.22 -22.90
C ASN A 501 -19.16 0.67 -22.67
N ARG A 502 -19.19 1.90 -23.21
CA ARG A 502 -18.02 2.79 -23.37
C ARG A 502 -17.30 3.06 -22.05
N GLU A 503 -16.09 2.55 -21.94
CA GLU A 503 -15.16 2.82 -20.84
C GLU A 503 -13.88 3.42 -21.43
N VAL A 504 -12.80 3.57 -20.66
CA VAL A 504 -11.47 3.87 -21.24
C VAL A 504 -10.45 2.94 -20.59
N PHE A 505 -10.54 1.65 -20.92
CA PHE A 505 -9.61 0.64 -20.43
C PHE A 505 -8.33 0.59 -21.25
N ARG A 506 -7.21 0.29 -20.60
CA ARG A 506 -5.85 0.23 -21.17
C ARG A 506 -5.20 -1.13 -20.96
N GLY A 507 -5.33 -1.69 -19.76
CA GLY A 507 -4.82 -3.00 -19.40
C GLY A 507 -5.94 -4.01 -19.19
N LEU A 508 -5.68 -5.27 -19.52
CA LEU A 508 -6.58 -6.39 -19.26
C LEU A 508 -5.79 -7.54 -18.64
N SER A 509 -6.37 -8.20 -17.65
CA SER A 509 -5.85 -9.42 -17.03
C SER A 509 -7.02 -10.30 -16.61
N LEU A 510 -6.72 -11.52 -16.17
CA LEU A 510 -7.68 -12.43 -15.58
C LEU A 510 -7.21 -12.82 -14.18
N PHE A 511 -8.16 -13.07 -13.28
CA PHE A 511 -7.88 -13.72 -12.02
C PHE A 511 -9.02 -14.69 -11.70
N GLY A 512 -8.73 -15.99 -11.73
CA GLY A 512 -9.77 -17.02 -11.71
C GLY A 512 -10.80 -16.78 -12.82
N GLN A 513 -12.10 -16.76 -12.47
CA GLN A 513 -13.19 -16.54 -13.42
C GLN A 513 -13.59 -15.06 -13.56
N GLN A 514 -12.74 -14.13 -13.14
CA GLN A 514 -13.01 -12.69 -13.21
C GLN A 514 -12.16 -12.02 -14.29
N LEU A 515 -12.77 -11.08 -15.00
CA LEU A 515 -12.07 -10.16 -15.88
C LEU A 515 -11.58 -8.97 -15.04
N LEU A 516 -10.28 -8.67 -15.09
CA LEU A 516 -9.71 -7.47 -14.51
C LEU A 516 -9.34 -6.48 -15.61
N ALA A 517 -9.81 -5.25 -15.50
CA ALA A 517 -9.51 -4.19 -16.45
C ALA A 517 -8.93 -2.96 -15.74
N ALA A 518 -7.86 -2.38 -16.27
CA ALA A 518 -7.25 -1.16 -15.77
C ALA A 518 -7.60 -0.02 -16.70
N GLY A 519 -8.14 1.08 -16.17
CA GLY A 519 -8.53 2.22 -17.00
C GLY A 519 -8.72 3.51 -16.22
N SER A 520 -9.02 4.57 -16.97
CA SER A 520 -9.39 5.85 -16.38
C SER A 520 -10.36 6.59 -17.30
N ASN A 521 -11.53 6.91 -16.80
CA ASN A 521 -12.52 7.75 -17.45
C ASN A 521 -12.72 9.03 -16.58
N PRO A 522 -13.50 10.03 -17.04
CA PRO A 522 -13.70 11.27 -16.26
C PRO A 522 -14.28 11.08 -14.86
N THR A 523 -14.98 9.97 -14.60
CA THR A 523 -15.70 9.70 -13.34
C THR A 523 -15.06 8.61 -12.47
N ALA A 524 -14.00 7.93 -12.94
CA ALA A 524 -13.31 6.86 -12.20
C ALA A 524 -11.94 6.53 -12.80
N SER A 525 -11.01 6.07 -11.97
CA SER A 525 -9.74 5.48 -12.44
C SER A 525 -9.23 4.40 -11.51
N GLY A 526 -8.53 3.40 -12.06
CA GLY A 526 -8.00 2.27 -11.29
C GLY A 526 -8.23 0.93 -11.95
N VAL A 527 -8.46 -0.09 -11.12
CA VAL A 527 -8.80 -1.46 -11.56
C VAL A 527 -10.28 -1.74 -11.35
N TYR A 528 -10.86 -2.41 -12.32
CA TYR A 528 -12.25 -2.79 -12.45
C TYR A 528 -12.32 -4.30 -12.54
N ALA A 529 -13.37 -4.90 -11.98
CA ALA A 529 -13.55 -6.34 -12.03
C ALA A 529 -15.00 -6.72 -12.36
N THR A 530 -15.16 -7.79 -13.12
CA THR A 530 -16.46 -8.45 -13.26
C THR A 530 -16.61 -9.55 -12.22
N SER A 531 -17.86 -9.88 -11.86
CA SER A 531 -18.14 -11.04 -10.99
C SER A 531 -17.90 -12.37 -11.69
N SER A 532 -17.95 -12.39 -13.02
CA SER A 532 -17.68 -13.56 -13.88
C SER A 532 -17.23 -13.11 -15.28
N LEU A 533 -16.68 -14.01 -16.08
CA LEU A 533 -16.28 -13.74 -17.46
C LEU A 533 -17.50 -13.42 -18.36
N PRO A 534 -17.63 -12.18 -18.88
CA PRO A 534 -18.82 -11.77 -19.61
C PRO A 534 -18.77 -12.26 -21.06
N ARG A 535 -19.88 -12.81 -21.58
CA ARG A 535 -19.97 -13.33 -22.97
C ARG A 535 -21.11 -12.73 -23.79
N SER A 536 -22.07 -12.12 -23.11
CA SER A 536 -23.21 -11.42 -23.71
C SER A 536 -23.00 -9.91 -23.62
N ALA A 537 -23.79 -9.17 -24.41
CA ALA A 537 -23.85 -7.72 -24.28
C ALA A 537 -24.08 -7.32 -22.82
N GLY A 538 -23.25 -6.40 -22.33
CA GLY A 538 -23.23 -5.96 -20.94
C GLY A 538 -23.12 -4.44 -20.83
N GLY A 539 -23.27 -3.95 -19.60
CA GLY A 539 -23.25 -2.53 -19.27
C GLY A 539 -21.90 -2.04 -18.73
N PHE A 540 -21.97 -0.97 -17.95
CA PHE A 540 -20.80 -0.37 -17.29
C PHE A 540 -20.24 -1.32 -16.23
N ILE A 541 -18.92 -1.30 -16.06
CA ILE A 541 -18.26 -1.98 -14.95
C ILE A 541 -17.81 -0.89 -13.98
N ALA A 542 -18.15 -1.02 -12.70
CA ALA A 542 -17.67 -0.10 -11.67
C ALA A 542 -16.21 -0.43 -11.30
N PRO A 543 -15.41 0.58 -10.90
CA PRO A 543 -14.10 0.30 -10.33
C PRO A 543 -14.26 -0.54 -9.06
N LEU A 544 -13.25 -1.35 -8.75
CA LEU A 544 -13.21 -2.10 -7.50
C LEU A 544 -13.36 -1.13 -6.31
N PRO A 545 -14.11 -1.50 -5.24
CA PRO A 545 -14.35 -0.59 -4.12
C PRO A 545 -13.04 -0.09 -3.52
N GLY A 546 -12.93 1.23 -3.32
CA GLY A 546 -11.74 1.89 -2.78
C GLY A 546 -10.81 2.53 -3.82
N PHE A 547 -10.98 2.20 -5.11
CA PHE A 547 -10.32 2.95 -6.18
C PHE A 547 -10.95 4.35 -6.40
N PRO A 548 -10.19 5.34 -6.91
CA PRO A 548 -10.67 6.70 -7.08
C PRO A 548 -11.89 6.84 -8.01
N LEU A 549 -12.89 7.62 -7.56
CA LEU A 549 -14.06 8.04 -8.34
C LEU A 549 -13.81 9.36 -9.10
N ALA A 550 -12.61 9.50 -9.64
CA ALA A 550 -12.18 10.60 -10.50
C ALA A 550 -10.97 10.15 -11.33
N MET A 551 -10.69 10.86 -12.42
CA MET A 551 -9.54 10.62 -13.29
C MET A 551 -8.21 11.09 -12.65
N THR A 552 -7.72 10.34 -11.66
CA THR A 552 -6.48 10.68 -10.94
C THR A 552 -5.32 9.75 -11.25
N LEU A 553 -5.59 8.53 -11.77
CA LEU A 553 -4.59 7.51 -12.12
C LEU A 553 -4.48 7.32 -13.64
N SER A 554 -3.34 6.79 -14.13
CA SER A 554 -3.16 6.36 -15.52
C SER A 554 -2.74 4.88 -15.59
N PRO A 555 -3.63 3.93 -15.22
CA PRO A 555 -3.26 2.53 -15.03
C PRO A 555 -3.17 1.75 -16.36
N TYR A 556 -2.24 0.79 -16.42
CA TYR A 556 -1.95 -0.13 -17.52
C TYR A 556 -1.89 -1.58 -17.03
N GLY A 557 -0.82 -2.34 -17.31
CA GLY A 557 -0.71 -3.77 -17.01
C GLY A 557 -0.98 -4.08 -15.55
N ILE A 558 -1.63 -5.24 -15.32
CA ILE A 558 -2.12 -5.69 -14.01
C ILE A 558 -1.47 -7.03 -13.70
N ALA A 559 -0.99 -7.18 -12.46
CA ALA A 559 -0.65 -8.47 -11.86
C ALA A 559 -1.44 -8.62 -10.55
N ALA A 560 -2.32 -9.62 -10.47
CA ALA A 560 -3.15 -9.90 -9.31
C ALA A 560 -2.70 -11.19 -8.63
N PHE A 561 -2.81 -11.24 -7.31
CA PHE A 561 -2.37 -12.35 -6.49
C PHE A 561 -3.39 -12.66 -5.39
N ASP A 562 -3.45 -13.92 -5.01
CA ASP A 562 -4.19 -14.47 -3.86
C ASP A 562 -3.17 -14.90 -2.80
N ARG A 563 -3.03 -14.11 -1.73
CA ARG A 563 -2.05 -14.31 -0.65
C ARG A 563 -2.64 -15.03 0.54
N ASP A 564 -3.95 -14.95 0.75
CA ASP A 564 -4.64 -15.69 1.81
C ASP A 564 -5.07 -17.10 1.39
N GLY A 565 -5.00 -17.41 0.08
CA GLY A 565 -5.29 -18.71 -0.51
C GLY A 565 -6.77 -19.00 -0.71
N ASN A 566 -7.64 -18.00 -0.63
CA ASN A 566 -9.10 -18.18 -0.69
C ASN A 566 -9.65 -18.33 -2.12
N GLY A 567 -8.79 -18.23 -3.14
CA GLY A 567 -9.15 -18.34 -4.54
C GLY A 567 -9.63 -17.03 -5.19
N ALA A 568 -9.56 -15.90 -4.47
CA ALA A 568 -9.83 -14.55 -4.96
C ALA A 568 -8.60 -13.65 -4.76
N ALA A 569 -8.46 -12.65 -5.63
CA ALA A 569 -7.33 -11.72 -5.52
C ALA A 569 -7.50 -10.82 -4.29
N ASP A 570 -6.45 -10.70 -3.50
CA ASP A 570 -6.33 -9.81 -2.35
C ASP A 570 -5.14 -8.84 -2.45
N VAL A 571 -4.27 -9.04 -3.44
CA VAL A 571 -3.19 -8.10 -3.79
C VAL A 571 -3.20 -7.82 -5.29
N ILE A 572 -3.13 -6.54 -5.65
CA ILE A 572 -3.02 -6.08 -7.03
C ILE A 572 -1.82 -5.17 -7.17
N PHE A 573 -0.99 -5.46 -8.16
CA PHE A 573 -0.03 -4.52 -8.72
C PHE A 573 -0.52 -4.03 -10.08
N PHE A 574 -0.37 -2.74 -10.34
CA PHE A 574 -0.50 -2.24 -11.71
C PHE A 574 0.48 -1.12 -12.00
N GLY A 575 0.84 -1.01 -13.29
CA GLY A 575 1.64 0.10 -13.79
C GLY A 575 0.80 1.37 -13.95
N ASP A 576 1.22 2.47 -13.35
CA ASP A 576 0.64 3.81 -13.51
C ASP A 576 1.61 4.69 -14.28
N ASP A 577 1.20 5.09 -15.48
CA ASP A 577 2.02 5.79 -16.48
C ASP A 577 2.30 7.27 -16.16
N ARG A 578 1.76 7.78 -15.03
CA ARG A 578 2.13 9.11 -14.53
C ARG A 578 3.61 9.14 -14.14
N ALA A 579 4.20 10.34 -14.12
CA ALA A 579 5.57 10.50 -13.64
C ALA A 579 5.73 9.97 -12.21
N LEU A 580 6.89 9.38 -11.91
CA LEU A 580 7.17 8.78 -10.58
C LEU A 580 7.02 9.80 -9.45
N LEU A 581 7.50 11.04 -9.67
CA LEU A 581 7.38 12.14 -8.71
C LEU A 581 5.92 12.61 -8.50
N SER A 582 5.01 12.25 -9.40
CA SER A 582 3.57 12.53 -9.30
C SER A 582 2.77 11.34 -8.75
N GLY A 583 3.45 10.34 -8.18
CA GLY A 583 2.82 9.14 -7.63
C GLY A 583 2.49 8.04 -8.65
N GLY A 584 3.01 8.16 -9.88
CA GLY A 584 3.01 7.05 -10.85
C GLY A 584 4.12 6.02 -10.56
N GLY A 585 4.28 5.04 -11.44
CA GLY A 585 5.20 3.91 -11.24
C GLY A 585 4.46 2.59 -11.14
N LEU A 586 4.83 1.75 -10.18
CA LEU A 586 4.18 0.45 -9.95
C LEU A 586 3.50 0.49 -8.59
N GLN A 587 2.17 0.59 -8.59
CA GLN A 587 1.38 0.68 -7.37
C GLN A 587 1.03 -0.70 -6.84
N CYS A 588 1.03 -0.85 -5.51
CA CYS A 588 0.52 -2.02 -4.81
C CYS A 588 -0.76 -1.64 -4.06
N TRP A 589 -1.79 -2.45 -4.25
CA TRP A 589 -3.10 -2.33 -3.60
C TRP A 589 -3.44 -3.63 -2.90
N ARG A 590 -4.10 -3.54 -1.74
CA ARG A 590 -4.52 -4.70 -0.94
C ARG A 590 -5.99 -4.61 -0.58
N LEU A 591 -6.63 -5.77 -0.57
CA LEU A 591 -8.01 -5.93 -0.12
C LEU A 591 -8.03 -6.12 1.40
N SER A 592 -8.87 -5.34 2.09
CA SER A 592 -9.21 -5.56 3.49
C SER A 592 -10.73 -5.49 3.66
N GLY A 593 -11.33 -6.60 4.10
CA GLY A 593 -12.79 -6.75 4.04
C GLY A 593 -13.26 -6.70 2.59
N ALA A 594 -14.03 -5.66 2.22
CA ALA A 594 -14.54 -5.45 0.87
C ALA A 594 -13.89 -4.27 0.13
N THR A 595 -12.90 -3.60 0.74
CA THR A 595 -12.32 -2.35 0.22
C THR A 595 -10.86 -2.53 -0.15
N TRP A 596 -10.50 -2.14 -1.37
CA TRP A 596 -9.13 -2.04 -1.85
C TRP A 596 -8.50 -0.73 -1.37
N SER A 597 -7.30 -0.81 -0.81
CA SER A 597 -6.54 0.36 -0.38
C SER A 597 -5.14 0.34 -0.99
N MET A 598 -4.67 1.51 -1.43
CA MET A 598 -3.29 1.67 -1.86
C MET A 598 -2.36 1.45 -0.65
N VAL A 599 -1.41 0.54 -0.80
CA VAL A 599 -0.33 0.34 0.19
C VAL A 599 0.82 1.30 -0.09
N GLY A 600 1.15 1.49 -1.37
CA GLY A 600 2.23 2.37 -1.79
C GLY A 600 2.73 2.04 -3.20
N ASN A 601 3.80 2.72 -3.60
CA ASN A 601 4.52 2.45 -4.84
C ASN A 601 5.76 1.59 -4.56
N VAL A 602 6.08 0.69 -5.49
CA VAL A 602 7.37 0.00 -5.51
C VAL A 602 8.48 1.01 -5.77
N THR A 603 9.52 0.98 -4.95
CA THR A 603 10.64 1.95 -5.00
C THR A 603 11.73 1.54 -6.00
N ASN A 604 12.68 2.45 -6.26
CA ASN A 604 13.84 2.27 -7.16
C ASN A 604 13.53 2.12 -8.66
N LEU A 605 12.28 2.34 -9.07
CA LEU A 605 11.94 2.50 -10.47
C LEU A 605 12.51 3.83 -11.00
N THR A 606 12.98 3.83 -12.24
CA THR A 606 13.45 5.04 -12.94
C THR A 606 12.46 5.56 -13.98
N ASN A 607 11.49 4.73 -14.37
CA ASN A 607 10.43 5.06 -15.32
C ASN A 607 9.12 4.40 -14.90
N PRO A 608 7.96 4.94 -15.34
CA PRO A 608 6.68 4.26 -15.20
C PRO A 608 6.67 2.92 -15.95
N ILE A 609 5.77 2.01 -15.53
CA ILE A 609 5.61 0.68 -16.11
C ILE A 609 4.27 0.62 -16.86
N ARG A 610 4.26 0.02 -18.06
CA ARG A 610 3.03 -0.22 -18.85
C ARG A 610 2.72 -1.70 -19.01
N GLY A 611 3.66 -2.49 -19.52
CA GLY A 611 3.54 -3.95 -19.54
C GLY A 611 3.88 -4.51 -18.17
N LEU A 612 3.07 -5.44 -17.64
CA LEU A 612 3.32 -6.04 -16.33
C LEU A 612 2.85 -7.50 -16.31
N THR A 613 3.68 -8.37 -15.74
CA THR A 613 3.35 -9.74 -15.34
C THR A 613 4.15 -10.07 -14.08
N GLY A 614 3.87 -11.20 -13.44
CA GLY A 614 4.68 -11.60 -12.29
C GLY A 614 4.19 -12.86 -11.62
N ARG A 615 4.89 -13.22 -10.55
CA ARG A 615 4.62 -14.37 -9.70
C ARG A 615 5.00 -14.06 -8.26
N THR A 616 4.48 -14.85 -7.34
CA THR A 616 4.97 -14.86 -5.96
C THR A 616 6.33 -15.57 -5.89
N GLN A 617 7.09 -15.24 -4.85
CA GLN A 617 8.31 -15.93 -4.44
C GLN A 617 8.35 -15.96 -2.91
N GLY A 618 7.74 -16.99 -2.32
CA GLY A 618 7.55 -17.08 -0.88
C GLY A 618 6.68 -15.94 -0.36
N ALA A 619 7.23 -15.12 0.53
CA ALA A 619 6.54 -13.94 1.04
C ALA A 619 6.46 -12.79 0.01
N ASN A 620 7.37 -12.78 -0.97
CA ASN A 620 7.68 -11.65 -1.84
C ASN A 620 7.12 -11.84 -3.26
N TYR A 621 7.42 -10.88 -4.15
CA TYR A 621 6.99 -10.93 -5.55
C TYR A 621 8.20 -10.81 -6.49
N VAL A 622 8.15 -11.52 -7.61
CA VAL A 622 9.01 -11.28 -8.75
C VAL A 622 8.12 -10.82 -9.89
N LEU A 623 8.23 -9.54 -10.23
CA LEU A 623 7.47 -8.91 -11.29
C LEU A 623 8.37 -8.66 -12.49
N TYR A 624 7.79 -8.73 -13.68
CA TYR A 624 8.43 -8.30 -14.91
C TYR A 624 7.64 -7.16 -15.51
N GLY A 625 8.31 -6.04 -15.73
CA GLY A 625 7.71 -4.80 -16.20
C GLY A 625 8.39 -4.28 -17.46
N VAL A 626 7.62 -3.59 -18.30
CA VAL A 626 8.15 -2.84 -19.45
C VAL A 626 7.97 -1.35 -19.22
N THR A 627 9.07 -0.60 -19.32
CA THR A 627 9.08 0.84 -19.05
C THR A 627 8.34 1.66 -20.12
N ALA A 628 7.79 2.80 -19.73
CA ALA A 628 6.99 3.68 -20.58
C ALA A 628 7.80 4.57 -21.56
N GLU A 629 9.12 4.54 -21.49
CA GLU A 629 10.01 5.36 -22.32
C GLU A 629 10.02 4.92 -23.79
N THR A 630 10.41 5.81 -24.71
CA THR A 630 10.41 5.53 -26.15
C THR A 630 11.20 4.26 -26.51
N ARG A 631 12.39 4.11 -25.92
CA ARG A 631 13.23 2.92 -26.04
C ARG A 631 13.10 2.07 -24.79
N ALA A 632 11.98 1.36 -24.69
CA ALA A 632 11.58 0.66 -23.49
C ALA A 632 12.56 -0.45 -23.06
N ARG A 633 12.60 -0.69 -21.77
CA ARG A 633 13.39 -1.73 -21.10
C ARG A 633 12.46 -2.77 -20.51
N LEU A 634 12.84 -4.04 -20.66
CA LEU A 634 12.30 -5.14 -19.87
C LEU A 634 13.04 -5.18 -18.53
N GLN A 635 12.31 -5.10 -17.44
CA GLN A 635 12.86 -5.10 -16.09
C GLN A 635 12.33 -6.28 -15.29
N ARG A 636 13.20 -6.85 -14.46
CA ARG A 636 12.85 -7.77 -13.37
C ARG A 636 12.86 -6.97 -12.08
N ILE A 637 11.80 -7.12 -11.30
CA ILE A 637 11.53 -6.31 -10.10
C ILE A 637 11.24 -7.30 -8.97
N GLU A 638 12.20 -7.50 -8.09
CA GLU A 638 11.98 -8.27 -6.86
C GLU A 638 11.42 -7.33 -5.80
N VAL A 639 10.19 -7.58 -5.36
CA VAL A 639 9.47 -6.73 -4.42
C VAL A 639 9.37 -7.42 -3.08
N ASP A 640 9.95 -6.79 -2.05
CA ASP A 640 9.70 -7.17 -0.67
C ASP A 640 8.26 -6.82 -0.28
N ALA A 641 7.48 -7.81 0.15
CA ALA A 641 6.05 -7.61 0.38
C ALA A 641 5.75 -6.71 1.59
N ALA A 642 6.64 -6.66 2.58
CA ALA A 642 6.44 -5.87 3.79
C ALA A 642 6.75 -4.39 3.58
N THR A 643 7.78 -4.09 2.80
CA THR A 643 8.34 -2.74 2.63
C THR A 643 8.04 -2.12 1.27
N LEU A 644 7.60 -2.92 0.29
CA LEU A 644 7.51 -2.56 -1.14
C LEU A 644 8.85 -2.09 -1.74
N THR A 645 9.96 -2.44 -1.11
CA THR A 645 11.29 -2.17 -1.66
C THR A 645 11.50 -3.02 -2.91
N GLY A 646 11.75 -2.37 -4.04
CA GLY A 646 12.03 -3.03 -5.31
C GLY A 646 13.53 -3.14 -5.59
N ALA A 647 14.06 -4.35 -5.74
CA ALA A 647 15.35 -4.54 -6.42
C ALA A 647 15.09 -4.66 -7.93
N VAL A 648 15.47 -3.62 -8.68
CA VAL A 648 15.15 -3.47 -10.10
C VAL A 648 16.38 -3.80 -10.95
N THR A 649 16.27 -4.81 -11.80
CA THR A 649 17.32 -5.22 -12.75
C THR A 649 16.81 -5.07 -14.18
N THR A 650 17.60 -4.46 -15.06
CA THR A 650 17.26 -4.43 -16.50
C THR A 650 17.64 -5.78 -17.12
N VAL A 651 16.63 -6.51 -17.61
CA VAL A 651 16.79 -7.80 -18.30
C VAL A 651 17.22 -7.57 -19.74
N ALA A 652 16.57 -6.62 -20.42
CA ALA A 652 16.90 -6.25 -21.80
C ALA A 652 16.47 -4.81 -22.10
N THR A 653 17.15 -4.18 -23.05
CA THR A 653 16.76 -2.88 -23.62
C THR A 653 16.39 -3.08 -25.08
N ALA A 654 15.28 -2.49 -25.54
CA ALA A 654 14.86 -2.61 -26.93
C ALA A 654 15.98 -2.18 -27.90
N PRO A 655 16.22 -2.89 -29.01
CA PRO A 655 17.12 -2.44 -30.07
C PRO A 655 16.72 -1.06 -30.62
N LEU A 656 17.66 -0.39 -31.32
CA LEU A 656 17.37 0.85 -32.02
C LEU A 656 16.21 0.64 -33.02
N ASN A 657 15.39 1.68 -33.24
CA ASN A 657 14.24 1.64 -34.14
C ASN A 657 13.19 0.58 -33.76
N THR A 658 13.21 0.12 -32.51
CA THR A 658 12.20 -0.75 -31.93
C THR A 658 11.83 -0.28 -30.52
N THR A 659 10.75 -0.84 -29.99
CA THR A 659 10.40 -0.66 -28.59
C THR A 659 9.79 -1.94 -28.02
N TYR A 660 9.91 -2.14 -26.71
CA TYR A 660 9.18 -3.19 -26.00
C TYR A 660 7.83 -2.68 -25.52
N ARG A 661 6.83 -3.56 -25.48
CA ARG A 661 5.51 -3.24 -24.90
C ARG A 661 5.02 -4.31 -23.94
N GLY A 662 4.22 -5.28 -24.39
CA GLY A 662 3.72 -6.33 -23.51
C GLY A 662 4.81 -7.27 -23.03
N VAL A 663 4.60 -7.81 -21.84
CA VAL A 663 5.43 -8.85 -21.23
C VAL A 663 4.53 -9.89 -20.59
N ALA A 664 4.87 -11.16 -20.75
CA ALA A 664 4.19 -12.29 -20.11
C ALA A 664 5.23 -13.34 -19.72
N LEU A 665 4.97 -14.11 -18.66
CA LEU A 665 5.74 -15.32 -18.43
C LEU A 665 5.55 -16.27 -19.62
N ALA A 666 6.58 -17.04 -19.95
CA ALA A 666 6.53 -17.95 -21.09
C ALA A 666 5.41 -19.01 -20.93
N PRO A 667 4.78 -19.45 -22.04
CA PRO A 667 3.83 -20.56 -22.03
C PRO A 667 4.55 -21.89 -21.80
N ARG A 668 3.82 -22.88 -21.31
CA ARG A 668 4.31 -24.20 -20.89
C ARG A 668 3.85 -25.32 -21.82
#